data_AF-A0A7X9S1P2-F1
#
_entry.id   AF-A0A7X9S1P2-F1
#
_cell.length_a   1.000
_cell.length_b   1.000
_cell.length_c   1.000
_cell.angle_alpha   90.00
_cell.angle_beta   90.00
_cell.angle_gamma   90.00
#
_symmetry.space_group_name_H-M   'P 1'
#
loop_
_entity.id
_entity.type
_entity.pdbx_description
1 polymer ?
#
loop_
_entity_poly.entity_id
_entity_poly.type
_entity_poly.pdbx_seq_one_letter_code
_entity_poly.pdbx_strand_id
1 'polypeptide(L)'
;MINEYFKWNKNVSVEVKTFNYEVTTSKKFQIKEGNTSKLLRYIEGLEYDGGCKLGEYLSKGITSEEVWLFSDGISNLSMETLFSFKQPLYTISSSSSVNQAYLSALANQNSGDYLNLSSRSQKALLQKIKQPTIRFLGIEVINGEVAEVYPSKVALVKKNFAIAGKLKSKEATLKINYGIGGKVMSSEQVTIQSSDKKYEMVEKLWAQKQIDELSELSKQNEEVITNLALKYGIVTDFTSFIVLDNLEDYVTHEIVPPASMRKEYYAKLKKKQDYKTKEVNDRKERIYASFQADIKWWENSKDMNEVIREEKKNKPIKVDQTNNSTLPQREYVAEKKIVYGKVKENNGQEVLPGVMVVLRGTTQGVATDFEGNFSIEVPLNGILVFTYIGYQSQELDVENIGSERVLIVMEEELEALEEVVVVGYSRQASAQIQEVDAVVEVADEEDVMEMELEEVDGMYEAKRSNPKKTVKTTLIPYSSGAKYLEELDSVGKSERVAKYYELKKEYKNAPSFYYDVASYFYSEGDQKIAFQVLSNLAEIDLENHEVLRNLGRKLQEFERYEEAEYIFKKLIDLRPFEPQNYRDLALLYVDKGEYQKAVDQYYSIIESEWDADIISRFGNIELIILHEMNNLITKYPKQIDTSKIDARFIHAMPLDVRIVIDWDMLDTDIDLWVIDPINEKCFYSHKDTRIGGKMSNDFTRGYGPEEFRLKHAIEGQYIIKVNYYGSSKQSLFGPVTLRTFLYTSYSNSKEERQELSLQLKKVGKSVYEVGSLDYKIAN
;
A
#
# COMPACT_ATOMS: atom_id res chain seq x y z
N MET A 1 -4.09 37.85 -16.65
CA MET A 1 -3.33 38.22 -15.43
C MET A 1 -1.90 38.68 -15.73
N ILE A 2 -1.05 37.87 -16.37
CA ILE A 2 0.36 38.20 -16.69
C ILE A 2 0.51 39.58 -17.37
N ASN A 3 -0.27 39.86 -18.43
CA ASN A 3 -0.24 41.15 -19.12
C ASN A 3 -0.53 42.34 -18.20
N GLU A 4 -1.53 42.22 -17.33
CA GLU A 4 -1.92 43.31 -16.42
C GLU A 4 -0.90 43.54 -15.31
N TYR A 5 -0.19 42.48 -14.87
CA TYR A 5 0.90 42.61 -13.91
C TYR A 5 2.08 43.39 -14.49
N PHE A 6 2.54 43.04 -15.70
CA PHE A 6 3.68 43.70 -16.33
C PHE A 6 3.37 45.10 -16.89
N LYS A 7 2.09 45.50 -17.00
CA LYS A 7 1.71 46.92 -17.17
C LYS A 7 2.12 47.78 -15.97
N TRP A 8 2.15 47.20 -14.78
CA TRP A 8 2.61 47.86 -13.55
C TRP A 8 4.11 47.64 -13.32
N ASN A 9 4.59 46.40 -13.41
CA ASN A 9 6.00 46.07 -13.23
C ASN A 9 6.72 46.04 -14.60
N LYS A 10 7.04 47.22 -15.13
CA LYS A 10 7.34 47.39 -16.57
C LYS A 10 8.72 46.90 -17.01
N ASN A 11 9.70 46.82 -16.11
CA ASN A 11 11.10 46.56 -16.46
C ASN A 11 11.70 45.52 -15.52
N VAL A 12 11.62 44.25 -15.90
CA VAL A 12 12.02 43.12 -15.05
C VAL A 12 12.55 41.95 -15.87
N SER A 13 13.44 41.17 -15.25
CA SER A 13 13.86 39.87 -15.78
C SER A 13 12.92 38.79 -15.25
N VAL A 14 12.41 37.95 -16.14
CA VAL A 14 11.49 36.85 -15.81
C VAL A 14 12.13 35.54 -16.21
N GLU A 15 12.25 34.61 -15.28
CA GLU A 15 12.64 33.23 -15.57
C GLU A 15 11.38 32.35 -15.52
N VAL A 16 11.05 31.70 -16.63
CA VAL A 16 9.99 30.69 -16.68
C VAL A 16 10.63 29.33 -16.55
N LYS A 17 10.21 28.58 -15.54
CA LYS A 17 10.59 27.19 -15.35
C LYS A 17 9.35 26.32 -15.47
N THR A 18 9.43 25.28 -16.29
CA THR A 18 8.39 24.26 -16.39
C THR A 18 8.82 23.04 -15.61
N PHE A 19 7.85 22.36 -14.99
CA PHE A 19 8.09 21.14 -14.24
C PHE A 19 6.98 20.12 -14.51
N ASN A 20 7.33 18.86 -14.43
CA ASN A 20 6.44 17.71 -14.35
C ASN A 20 6.96 16.81 -13.22
N TYR A 21 7.45 15.61 -13.53
CA TYR A 21 8.19 14.78 -12.59
C TYR A 21 9.59 15.32 -12.33
N GLU A 22 10.11 16.17 -13.22
CA GLU A 22 11.38 16.89 -13.10
C GLU A 22 11.27 18.32 -13.66
N VAL A 23 12.34 19.10 -13.55
CA VAL A 23 12.42 20.40 -14.24
C VAL A 23 12.72 20.16 -15.71
N THR A 24 11.75 20.47 -16.56
CA THR A 24 11.86 20.19 -18.00
C THR A 24 12.56 21.32 -18.75
N THR A 25 12.29 22.59 -18.41
CA THR A 25 12.93 23.73 -19.06
C THR A 25 13.10 24.92 -18.12
N SER A 26 14.14 25.74 -18.39
CA SER A 26 14.27 27.09 -17.82
C SER A 26 14.59 28.08 -18.93
N LYS A 27 13.82 29.16 -19.03
CA LYS A 27 14.02 30.20 -20.04
C LYS A 27 13.85 31.60 -19.46
N LYS A 28 14.83 32.45 -19.72
CA LYS A 28 14.84 33.84 -19.26
C LYS A 28 14.31 34.80 -20.33
N PHE A 29 13.52 35.76 -19.88
CA PHE A 29 12.92 36.82 -20.67
C PHE A 29 13.26 38.17 -20.04
N GLN A 30 13.38 39.18 -20.88
CA GLN A 30 13.53 40.57 -20.46
C GLN A 30 12.26 41.32 -20.84
N ILE A 31 11.52 41.76 -19.83
CA ILE A 31 10.32 42.60 -20.00
C ILE A 31 10.80 44.05 -19.99
N LYS A 32 10.50 44.77 -21.07
CA LYS A 32 10.78 46.20 -21.20
C LYS A 32 9.49 46.93 -21.53
N GLU A 33 9.21 48.02 -20.82
CA GLU A 33 7.99 48.81 -20.97
C GLU A 33 6.68 47.98 -20.87
N GLY A 34 6.72 46.86 -20.15
CA GLY A 34 5.59 45.94 -20.01
C GLY A 34 5.28 45.07 -21.22
N ASN A 35 6.18 44.96 -22.22
CA ASN A 35 5.98 44.10 -23.38
C ASN A 35 6.19 42.61 -23.03
N THR A 36 5.10 41.85 -23.09
CA THR A 36 5.04 40.42 -22.72
C THR A 36 4.90 39.47 -23.91
N SER A 37 4.86 39.95 -25.15
CA SER A 37 4.48 39.13 -26.31
C SER A 37 5.37 37.90 -26.52
N LYS A 38 6.68 38.03 -26.27
CA LYS A 38 7.63 36.90 -26.36
C LYS A 38 7.44 35.88 -25.24
N LEU A 39 7.12 36.36 -24.03
CA LEU A 39 6.86 35.52 -22.86
C LEU A 39 5.57 34.72 -23.06
N LEU A 40 4.48 35.39 -23.45
CA LEU A 40 3.19 34.73 -23.65
C LEU A 40 3.24 33.71 -24.79
N ARG A 41 3.83 34.06 -25.94
CA ARG A 41 3.97 33.11 -27.05
C ARG A 41 4.74 31.85 -26.65
N TYR A 42 5.73 31.99 -25.76
CA TYR A 42 6.45 30.83 -25.23
C TYR A 42 5.55 29.97 -24.34
N ILE A 43 4.83 30.59 -23.39
CA ILE A 43 3.93 29.87 -22.47
C ILE A 43 2.79 29.18 -23.23
N GLU A 44 2.19 29.84 -24.22
CA GLU A 44 1.12 29.29 -25.07
C GLU A 44 1.57 28.12 -25.95
N GLY A 45 2.89 27.99 -26.19
CA GLY A 45 3.48 26.90 -26.95
C GLY A 45 3.97 25.72 -26.11
N LEU A 46 3.76 25.73 -24.79
CA LEU A 46 4.14 24.61 -23.92
C LEU A 46 3.11 23.49 -24.01
N GLU A 47 3.58 22.25 -24.19
CA GLU A 47 2.74 21.06 -24.13
C GLU A 47 2.81 20.42 -22.74
N TYR A 48 1.66 19.99 -22.22
CA TYR A 48 1.55 19.33 -20.93
C TYR A 48 1.84 17.82 -21.05
N ASP A 49 2.77 17.31 -20.25
CA ASP A 49 3.13 15.90 -20.30
C ASP A 49 3.81 15.37 -19.04
N GLY A 50 3.27 14.27 -18.53
CA GLY A 50 3.78 13.55 -17.37
C GLY A 50 3.21 14.01 -16.04
N GLY A 51 3.31 13.14 -15.04
CA GLY A 51 2.89 13.40 -13.67
C GLY A 51 3.74 14.45 -12.96
N CYS A 52 3.37 14.80 -11.73
CA CYS A 52 3.87 15.94 -10.97
C CYS A 52 4.58 15.55 -9.66
N LYS A 53 5.82 16.02 -9.51
CA LYS A 53 6.63 15.99 -8.28
C LYS A 53 6.91 17.40 -7.75
N LEU A 54 5.86 18.09 -7.32
CA LEU A 54 5.95 19.51 -6.96
C LEU A 54 6.90 19.78 -5.78
N GLY A 55 6.96 18.87 -4.79
CA GLY A 55 7.75 19.08 -3.59
C GLY A 55 9.26 19.14 -3.86
N GLU A 56 9.80 18.12 -4.53
CA GLU A 56 11.23 18.05 -4.85
C GLU A 56 11.71 19.27 -5.67
N TYR A 57 10.86 19.82 -6.53
CA TYR A 57 11.19 21.02 -7.30
C TYR A 57 11.50 22.23 -6.41
N LEU A 58 10.63 22.52 -5.44
CA LEU A 58 10.78 23.70 -4.57
C LEU A 58 11.96 23.58 -3.62
N SER A 59 12.41 22.35 -3.33
CA SER A 59 13.59 22.08 -2.50
C SER A 59 14.91 22.59 -3.10
N LYS A 60 15.01 22.69 -4.44
CA LYS A 60 16.25 23.05 -5.15
C LYS A 60 16.59 24.55 -5.08
N GLY A 61 15.85 25.31 -4.28
CA GLY A 61 16.09 26.72 -3.98
C GLY A 61 15.63 27.66 -5.10
N ILE A 62 15.05 28.81 -4.71
CA ILE A 62 14.59 29.84 -5.63
C ILE A 62 15.36 31.13 -5.36
N THR A 63 16.02 31.65 -6.40
CA THR A 63 16.86 32.85 -6.30
C THR A 63 16.13 34.14 -6.70
N SER A 64 14.89 34.03 -7.20
CA SER A 64 14.08 35.16 -7.66
C SER A 64 13.54 35.99 -6.50
N GLU A 65 13.42 37.30 -6.69
CA GLU A 65 12.87 38.24 -5.70
C GLU A 65 11.37 38.02 -5.43
N GLU A 66 10.64 37.49 -6.42
CA GLU A 66 9.22 37.16 -6.35
C GLU A 66 8.98 35.86 -7.14
N VAL A 67 8.16 34.96 -6.59
CA VAL A 67 7.90 33.64 -7.16
C VAL A 67 6.42 33.46 -7.43
N TRP A 68 6.07 33.07 -8.66
CA TRP A 68 4.70 32.73 -9.05
C TRP A 68 4.65 31.25 -9.42
N LEU A 69 3.92 30.46 -8.64
CA LEU A 69 3.72 29.04 -8.90
C LEU A 69 2.33 28.83 -9.50
N PHE A 70 2.27 28.43 -10.77
CA PHE A 70 1.02 28.03 -11.41
C PHE A 70 0.86 26.51 -11.28
N SER A 71 -0.10 26.07 -10.47
CA SER A 71 -0.30 24.64 -10.19
C SER A 71 -1.69 24.39 -9.60
N ASP A 72 -2.18 23.16 -9.73
CA ASP A 72 -3.31 22.62 -8.99
C ASP A 72 -2.91 22.10 -7.59
N GLY A 73 -1.62 22.03 -7.28
CA GLY A 73 -1.10 21.56 -6.00
C GLY A 73 -1.20 20.06 -5.78
N ILE A 74 -1.52 19.27 -6.81
CA ILE A 74 -1.64 17.81 -6.71
C ILE A 74 -0.27 17.18 -7.05
N SER A 75 0.28 16.37 -6.14
CA SER A 75 1.46 15.55 -6.43
C SER A 75 1.07 14.08 -6.51
N ASN A 76 1.40 13.45 -7.63
CA ASN A 76 0.97 12.09 -7.95
C ASN A 76 2.11 11.05 -7.86
N LEU A 77 3.35 11.50 -7.72
CA LEU A 77 4.56 10.67 -7.65
C LEU A 77 5.42 10.97 -6.41
N SER A 78 4.95 11.82 -5.50
CA SER A 78 5.63 12.12 -4.24
C SER A 78 4.65 12.63 -3.20
N MET A 79 5.03 12.55 -1.92
CA MET A 79 4.30 13.22 -0.84
C MET A 79 4.40 14.74 -0.96
N GLU A 80 3.32 15.44 -0.61
CA GLU A 80 3.35 16.90 -0.50
C GLU A 80 4.34 17.35 0.58
N THR A 81 5.09 18.41 0.34
CA THR A 81 6.07 18.93 1.30
C THR A 81 6.02 20.44 1.29
N LEU A 82 6.03 21.06 2.47
CA LEU A 82 6.08 22.51 2.56
C LEU A 82 7.53 22.99 2.56
N PHE A 83 7.79 24.05 1.82
CA PHE A 83 9.11 24.67 1.71
C PHE A 83 9.07 26.09 2.24
N SER A 84 10.18 26.54 2.82
CA SER A 84 10.35 27.94 3.22
C SER A 84 11.49 28.59 2.44
N PHE A 85 11.22 29.79 1.94
CA PHE A 85 12.15 30.69 1.32
C PHE A 85 11.82 32.12 1.75
N LYS A 86 12.80 33.01 1.64
CA LYS A 86 12.69 34.39 2.15
C LYS A 86 11.76 35.26 1.31
N GLN A 87 11.57 34.90 0.04
CA GLN A 87 10.88 35.69 -0.97
C GLN A 87 9.38 35.34 -1.04
N PRO A 88 8.51 36.30 -1.42
CA PRO A 88 7.09 36.07 -1.57
C PRO A 88 6.76 34.98 -2.62
N LEU A 89 5.97 33.97 -2.22
CA LEU A 89 5.36 32.98 -3.12
C LEU A 89 3.89 33.26 -3.37
N TYR A 90 3.52 33.50 -4.62
CA TYR A 90 2.13 33.49 -5.05
C TYR A 90 1.81 32.16 -5.74
N THR A 91 1.02 31.32 -5.09
CA THR A 91 0.48 30.11 -5.71
C THR A 91 -0.81 30.46 -6.46
N ILE A 92 -0.94 30.05 -7.71
CA ILE A 92 -2.02 30.45 -8.61
C ILE A 92 -2.61 29.19 -9.23
N SER A 93 -3.93 29.05 -9.13
CA SER A 93 -4.66 27.95 -9.77
C SER A 93 -5.86 28.47 -10.55
N SER A 94 -6.18 27.79 -11.64
CA SER A 94 -7.44 27.90 -12.38
C SER A 94 -8.18 26.57 -12.50
N SER A 95 -7.66 25.51 -11.87
CA SER A 95 -8.22 24.16 -11.96
C SER A 95 -9.50 24.05 -11.13
N SER A 96 -10.44 23.23 -11.59
CA SER A 96 -11.60 22.78 -10.78
C SER A 96 -11.20 21.74 -9.73
N SER A 97 -10.15 20.97 -10.01
CA SER A 97 -9.60 19.94 -9.13
C SER A 97 -8.27 20.44 -8.60
N VAL A 98 -8.27 21.05 -7.41
CA VAL A 98 -7.13 21.75 -6.82
C VAL A 98 -6.96 21.38 -5.35
N ASN A 99 -5.74 21.07 -4.93
CA ASN A 99 -5.38 20.98 -3.52
C ASN A 99 -5.17 22.39 -2.94
N GLN A 100 -6.29 23.06 -2.67
CA GLN A 100 -6.27 24.44 -2.17
C GLN A 100 -5.59 24.56 -0.81
N ALA A 101 -5.76 23.57 0.07
CA ALA A 101 -5.14 23.57 1.40
C ALA A 101 -3.61 23.64 1.29
N TYR A 102 -3.02 22.74 0.49
CA TYR A 102 -1.59 22.70 0.26
C TYR A 102 -1.06 23.98 -0.40
N LEU A 103 -1.68 24.47 -1.48
CA LEU A 103 -1.23 25.71 -2.14
C LEU A 103 -1.33 26.93 -1.22
N SER A 104 -2.39 27.01 -0.41
CA SER A 104 -2.58 28.09 0.56
C SER A 104 -1.52 28.04 1.66
N ALA A 105 -1.25 26.86 2.21
CA ALA A 105 -0.20 26.64 3.21
C ALA A 105 1.18 27.03 2.67
N LEU A 106 1.50 26.56 1.46
CA LEU A 106 2.76 26.84 0.79
C LEU A 106 2.95 28.35 0.52
N ALA A 107 1.91 29.05 0.05
CA ALA A 107 1.97 30.50 -0.14
C ALA A 107 2.17 31.25 1.19
N ASN A 108 1.42 30.85 2.23
CA ASN A 108 1.46 31.51 3.54
C ASN A 108 2.82 31.38 4.23
N GLN A 109 3.42 30.17 4.18
CA GLN A 109 4.76 29.90 4.71
C GLN A 109 5.84 30.76 4.06
N ASN A 110 5.60 31.22 2.83
CA ASN A 110 6.53 32.02 2.04
C ASN A 110 6.05 33.46 1.86
N SER A 111 5.32 34.01 2.84
CA SER A 111 4.89 35.42 2.86
C SER A 111 4.10 35.90 1.63
N GLY A 112 3.48 34.99 0.88
CA GLY A 112 2.65 35.32 -0.28
C GLY A 112 1.23 34.74 -0.16
N ASP A 113 0.49 34.76 -1.26
CA ASP A 113 -0.96 34.51 -1.25
C ASP A 113 -1.37 33.47 -2.30
N TYR A 114 -2.32 32.61 -1.92
CA TYR A 114 -3.04 31.78 -2.89
C TYR A 114 -4.07 32.61 -3.68
N LEU A 115 -4.05 32.43 -5.01
CA LEU A 115 -4.87 33.15 -5.98
C LEU A 115 -5.64 32.15 -6.85
N ASN A 116 -6.94 32.02 -6.61
CA ASN A 116 -7.83 31.19 -7.41
C ASN A 116 -8.48 32.03 -8.53
N LEU A 117 -8.04 31.79 -9.77
CA LEU A 117 -8.50 32.49 -10.99
C LEU A 117 -9.94 32.15 -11.37
N SER A 118 -10.47 31.02 -10.93
CA SER A 118 -11.83 30.54 -11.20
C SER A 118 -12.87 31.27 -10.35
N SER A 119 -12.47 31.74 -9.16
CA SER A 119 -13.38 32.26 -8.13
C SER A 119 -13.57 33.79 -8.13
N ARG A 120 -12.67 34.56 -8.75
CA ARG A 120 -12.64 36.04 -8.65
C ARG A 120 -12.18 36.70 -9.94
N SER A 121 -12.53 37.98 -10.10
CA SER A 121 -12.04 38.77 -11.24
C SER A 121 -10.52 39.00 -11.18
N GLN A 122 -9.84 38.91 -12.32
CA GLN A 122 -8.38 39.06 -12.42
C GLN A 122 -7.88 40.39 -11.84
N LYS A 123 -8.68 41.46 -11.96
CA LYS A 123 -8.35 42.79 -11.42
C LYS A 123 -8.30 42.81 -9.89
N ALA A 124 -9.23 42.12 -9.22
CA ALA A 124 -9.26 42.02 -7.76
C ALA A 124 -8.10 41.19 -7.21
N LEU A 125 -7.72 40.10 -7.91
CA LEU A 125 -6.57 39.27 -7.54
C LEU A 125 -5.24 40.04 -7.68
N LEU A 126 -5.09 40.84 -8.74
CA LEU A 126 -3.91 41.70 -8.92
C LEU A 126 -3.83 42.84 -7.90
N GLN A 127 -4.97 43.34 -7.40
CA GLN A 127 -4.94 44.29 -6.28
C GLN A 127 -4.36 43.64 -5.02
N LYS A 128 -4.64 42.35 -4.78
CA LYS A 128 -4.10 41.60 -3.65
C LYS A 128 -2.56 41.48 -3.72
N ILE A 129 -2.01 41.23 -4.91
CA ILE A 129 -0.55 41.24 -5.12
C ILE A 129 0.05 42.65 -4.89
N LYS A 130 -0.64 43.70 -5.34
CA LYS A 130 -0.18 45.09 -5.21
C LYS A 130 -0.25 45.66 -3.79
N GLN A 131 -1.07 45.05 -2.93
CA GLN A 131 -1.29 45.50 -1.56
C GLN A 131 -0.82 44.39 -0.61
N PRO A 132 0.45 44.42 -0.19
CA PRO A 132 0.95 43.42 0.72
C PRO A 132 0.10 43.39 1.98
N THR A 133 -0.32 42.19 2.36
CA THR A 133 -1.20 41.96 3.50
C THR A 133 -0.40 41.97 4.79
N ILE A 134 -0.97 42.56 5.85
CA ILE A 134 -0.38 42.51 7.19
C ILE A 134 -0.45 41.07 7.68
N ARG A 135 0.69 40.57 8.17
CA ARG A 135 0.85 39.22 8.70
C ARG A 135 1.28 39.27 10.16
N PHE A 136 0.84 38.27 10.90
CA PHE A 136 1.43 37.90 12.17
C PHE A 136 2.79 37.25 11.87
N LEU A 137 3.85 37.74 12.51
CA LEU A 137 5.23 37.29 12.30
C LEU A 137 5.74 36.38 13.42
N GLY A 138 5.02 36.30 14.54
CA GLY A 138 5.39 35.50 15.70
C GLY A 138 5.22 36.24 17.02
N ILE A 139 5.53 35.53 18.10
CA ILE A 139 5.49 36.02 19.47
C ILE A 139 6.87 35.93 20.09
N GLU A 140 7.27 37.00 20.78
CA GLU A 140 8.41 37.03 21.69
C GLU A 140 7.90 37.00 23.13
N VAL A 141 8.37 36.04 23.93
CA VAL A 141 8.05 35.98 25.36
C VAL A 141 8.99 36.92 26.11
N ILE A 142 8.44 37.97 26.72
CA ILE A 142 9.22 38.94 27.51
C ILE A 142 9.43 38.41 28.93
N ASN A 143 8.39 37.81 29.51
CA ASN A 143 8.40 37.26 30.86
C ASN A 143 7.41 36.09 30.95
N GLY A 144 7.67 35.13 31.83
CA GLY A 144 6.87 33.92 32.01
C GLY A 144 7.15 32.84 30.97
N GLU A 145 6.27 31.84 30.89
CA GLU A 145 6.43 30.68 30.02
C GLU A 145 5.09 30.32 29.36
N VAL A 146 5.12 30.09 28.04
CA VAL A 146 4.00 29.63 27.23
C VAL A 146 4.45 28.49 26.32
N ALA A 147 3.53 27.59 25.98
CA ALA A 147 3.76 26.48 25.08
C ALA A 147 2.59 26.31 24.09
N GLU A 148 2.83 25.59 23.00
CA GLU A 148 1.79 25.20 22.03
C GLU A 148 0.94 26.40 21.57
N VAL A 149 1.63 27.47 21.16
CA VAL A 149 1.02 28.72 20.72
C VAL A 149 0.74 28.65 19.21
N TYR A 150 -0.51 28.93 18.83
CA TYR A 150 -1.00 28.88 17.47
C TYR A 150 -1.64 30.23 17.05
N PRO A 151 -1.38 30.73 15.83
CA PRO A 151 -0.49 30.15 14.82
C PRO A 151 0.97 30.13 15.28
N SER A 152 1.67 29.02 15.04
CA SER A 152 3.10 28.88 15.39
C SER A 152 4.01 29.49 14.31
N LYS A 153 3.44 29.72 13.12
CA LYS A 153 4.11 30.23 11.92
C LYS A 153 3.55 31.60 11.51
N VAL A 154 4.17 32.18 10.48
CA VAL A 154 3.67 33.40 9.84
C VAL A 154 2.25 33.18 9.32
N ALA A 155 1.31 34.03 9.73
CA ALA A 155 -0.11 33.87 9.42
C ALA A 155 -0.76 35.16 8.93
N LEU A 156 -1.76 35.04 8.05
CA LEU A 156 -2.51 36.17 7.53
C LEU A 156 -3.44 36.76 8.61
N VAL A 157 -3.33 38.06 8.88
CA VAL A 157 -4.24 38.74 9.80
C VAL A 157 -5.56 39.05 9.09
N LYS A 158 -6.64 38.40 9.54
CA LYS A 158 -8.02 38.64 9.09
C LYS A 158 -8.81 39.36 10.18
N LYS A 159 -10.04 39.80 9.86
CA LYS A 159 -10.91 40.53 10.80
C LYS A 159 -11.16 39.80 12.14
N ASN A 160 -11.13 38.46 12.13
CA ASN A 160 -11.33 37.61 13.32
C ASN A 160 -10.04 36.85 13.68
N PHE A 161 -8.88 37.48 13.56
CA PHE A 161 -7.61 36.86 13.91
C PHE A 161 -7.54 36.60 15.42
N ALA A 162 -7.15 35.39 15.80
CA ALA A 162 -7.04 34.97 17.19
C ALA A 162 -5.80 34.10 17.36
N ILE A 163 -5.14 34.26 18.51
CA ILE A 163 -3.99 33.49 18.95
C ILE A 163 -4.43 32.67 20.17
N ALA A 164 -4.08 31.40 20.20
CA ALA A 164 -4.35 30.51 21.33
C ALA A 164 -3.05 29.83 21.76
N GLY A 165 -2.88 29.56 23.06
CA GLY A 165 -1.69 28.88 23.57
C GLY A 165 -1.87 28.46 25.02
N LYS A 166 -0.97 27.62 25.51
CA LYS A 166 -0.97 27.15 26.90
C LYS A 166 -0.04 28.01 27.73
N LEU A 167 -0.60 28.65 28.75
CA LEU A 167 0.18 29.35 29.77
C LEU A 167 0.78 28.31 30.75
N LYS A 168 2.10 28.32 30.92
CA LYS A 168 2.83 27.38 31.80
C LYS A 168 3.20 28.02 33.15
N SER A 169 3.38 29.33 33.17
CA SER A 169 3.58 30.13 34.38
C SER A 169 2.24 30.68 34.94
N LYS A 170 2.25 31.32 36.12
CA LYS A 170 1.06 32.03 36.62
C LYS A 170 0.73 33.29 35.81
N GLU A 171 1.72 33.86 35.16
CA GLU A 171 1.63 35.07 34.35
C GLU A 171 2.67 35.03 33.23
N ALA A 172 2.34 35.54 32.05
CA ALA A 172 3.29 35.78 30.98
C ALA A 172 3.01 37.09 30.25
N THR A 173 4.08 37.79 29.85
CA THR A 173 4.02 38.99 29.00
C THR A 173 4.55 38.63 27.63
N LEU A 174 3.70 38.80 26.62
CA LEU A 174 3.97 38.44 25.23
C LEU A 174 4.05 39.70 24.38
N LYS A 175 5.04 39.76 23.48
CA LYS A 175 5.12 40.75 22.42
C LYS A 175 4.78 40.10 21.08
N ILE A 176 3.66 40.52 20.52
CA ILE A 176 3.11 40.00 19.28
C ILE A 176 3.59 40.89 18.14
N ASN A 177 4.30 40.31 17.17
CA ASN A 177 4.89 41.04 16.06
C ASN A 177 4.02 40.94 14.79
N TYR A 178 3.77 42.08 14.15
CA TYR A 178 3.04 42.18 12.89
C TYR A 178 3.89 42.86 11.83
N GLY A 179 3.75 42.46 10.57
CA GLY A 179 4.56 43.03 9.51
C GLY A 179 4.25 42.55 8.10
N ILE A 180 5.12 42.97 7.18
CA ILE A 180 5.01 42.72 5.74
C ILE A 180 6.37 42.21 5.25
N GLY A 181 6.39 41.10 4.51
CA GLY A 181 7.62 40.54 3.94
C GLY A 181 8.69 40.21 4.98
N GLY A 182 8.27 39.69 6.14
CA GLY A 182 9.16 39.37 7.27
C GLY A 182 9.66 40.58 8.08
N LYS A 183 9.42 41.82 7.63
CA LYS A 183 9.80 43.02 8.37
C LYS A 183 8.71 43.40 9.37
N VAL A 184 9.07 43.46 10.65
CA VAL A 184 8.19 43.94 11.72
C VAL A 184 7.84 45.41 11.47
N MET A 185 6.53 45.69 11.37
CA MET A 185 5.95 47.01 11.18
C MET A 185 5.30 47.54 12.46
N SER A 186 4.75 46.65 13.27
CA SER A 186 4.10 46.97 14.54
C SER A 186 4.30 45.81 15.51
N SER A 187 4.30 46.11 16.81
CA SER A 187 4.27 45.09 17.86
C SER A 187 3.27 45.50 18.94
N GLU A 188 2.53 44.53 19.47
CA GLU A 188 1.62 44.73 20.60
C GLU A 188 2.10 43.92 21.81
N GLN A 189 2.04 44.50 23.01
CA GLN A 189 2.36 43.77 24.24
C GLN A 189 1.07 43.40 24.98
N VAL A 190 0.98 42.13 25.37
CA VAL A 190 -0.17 41.57 26.11
C VAL A 190 0.34 40.81 27.31
N THR A 191 -0.24 41.08 28.48
CA THR A 191 0.04 40.32 29.72
C THR A 191 -1.16 39.46 30.05
N ILE A 192 -0.91 38.18 30.31
CA ILE A 192 -1.94 37.15 30.54
C ILE A 192 -1.66 36.48 31.88
N GLN A 193 -2.70 36.28 32.69
CA GLN A 193 -2.62 35.64 34.00
C GLN A 193 -3.52 34.42 34.06
N SER A 194 -3.10 33.39 34.79
CA SER A 194 -3.89 32.17 35.03
C SER A 194 -5.14 32.47 35.85
N SER A 195 -6.24 31.80 35.54
CA SER A 195 -7.53 31.91 36.25
C SER A 195 -7.99 30.52 36.69
N ASP A 196 -8.54 30.41 37.90
CA ASP A 196 -9.12 29.15 38.41
C ASP A 196 -10.43 28.76 37.70
N LYS A 197 -11.02 29.67 36.91
CA LYS A 197 -12.22 29.39 36.12
C LYS A 197 -11.87 28.60 34.87
N LYS A 198 -12.36 27.35 34.80
CA LYS A 198 -12.29 26.53 33.59
C LYS A 198 -13.35 26.97 32.58
N TYR A 199 -12.90 27.22 31.35
CA TYR A 199 -13.77 27.54 30.21
C TYR A 199 -13.53 26.48 29.13
N GLU A 200 -14.40 25.48 29.05
CA GLU A 200 -14.29 24.36 28.09
C GLU A 200 -14.17 24.85 26.64
N MET A 201 -14.88 25.94 26.29
CA MET A 201 -14.81 26.56 24.97
C MET A 201 -13.41 27.11 24.62
N VAL A 202 -12.59 27.50 25.61
CA VAL A 202 -11.23 28.01 25.38
C VAL A 202 -10.28 26.88 25.00
N GLU A 203 -10.41 25.72 25.66
CA GLU A 203 -9.64 24.52 25.31
C GLU A 203 -9.99 24.03 23.90
N LYS A 204 -11.29 24.03 23.56
CA LYS A 204 -11.75 23.70 22.20
C LYS A 204 -11.24 24.69 21.14
N LEU A 205 -11.22 25.99 21.46
CA LEU A 205 -10.66 27.00 20.56
C LEU A 205 -9.16 26.80 20.33
N TRP A 206 -8.41 26.46 21.39
CA TRP A 206 -6.99 26.13 21.27
C TRP A 206 -6.77 24.90 20.40
N ALA A 207 -7.53 23.82 20.64
CA ALA A 207 -7.43 22.59 19.85
C ALA A 207 -7.81 22.83 18.37
N GLN A 208 -8.83 23.65 18.12
CA GLN A 208 -9.20 24.06 16.76
C GLN A 208 -8.05 24.80 16.07
N LYS A 209 -7.32 25.69 16.77
CA LYS A 209 -6.17 26.38 16.18
C LYS A 209 -5.01 25.45 15.84
N GLN A 210 -4.76 24.46 16.68
CA GLN A 210 -3.77 23.42 16.39
C GLN A 210 -4.20 22.57 15.18
N ILE A 211 -5.46 22.14 15.14
CA ILE A 211 -6.03 21.38 14.02
C ILE A 211 -5.98 22.20 12.73
N ASP A 212 -6.33 23.49 12.76
CA ASP A 212 -6.29 24.39 11.60
C ASP A 212 -4.88 24.44 10.98
N GLU A 213 -3.85 24.46 11.81
CA GLU A 213 -2.45 24.46 11.35
C GLU A 213 -1.98 23.07 10.89
N LEU A 214 -2.34 21.99 11.59
CA LEU A 214 -2.01 20.63 11.18
C LEU A 214 -2.71 20.23 9.87
N SER A 215 -3.91 20.77 9.63
CA SER A 215 -4.70 20.52 8.41
C SER A 215 -4.05 21.09 7.15
N GLU A 216 -3.02 21.95 7.28
CA GLU A 216 -2.17 22.38 6.15
C GLU A 216 -1.52 21.18 5.43
N LEU A 217 -1.21 20.12 6.18
CA LEU A 217 -0.72 18.83 5.69
C LEU A 217 -1.57 17.69 6.30
N SER A 218 -2.89 17.78 6.10
CA SER A 218 -3.86 16.93 6.79
C SER A 218 -3.55 15.43 6.74
N LYS A 219 -3.14 14.90 5.58
CA LYS A 219 -2.79 13.48 5.41
C LYS A 219 -1.59 13.04 6.26
N GLN A 220 -0.56 13.88 6.38
CA GLN A 220 0.63 13.55 7.20
C GLN A 220 0.33 13.65 8.69
N ASN A 221 -0.63 14.51 9.05
CA ASN A 221 -1.02 14.77 10.42
C ASN A 221 -2.32 14.06 10.81
N GLU A 222 -2.80 13.09 10.01
CA GLU A 222 -4.10 12.45 10.18
C GLU A 222 -4.29 11.93 11.61
N GLU A 223 -3.33 11.17 12.12
CA GLU A 223 -3.37 10.58 13.45
C GLU A 223 -3.47 11.66 14.54
N VAL A 224 -2.64 12.69 14.45
CA VAL A 224 -2.61 13.79 15.43
C VAL A 224 -3.90 14.61 15.38
N ILE A 225 -4.39 14.92 14.18
CA ILE A 225 -5.65 15.64 13.97
C ILE A 225 -6.80 14.83 14.54
N THR A 226 -6.87 13.53 14.22
CA THR A 226 -7.92 12.63 14.69
C THR A 226 -7.92 12.54 16.22
N ASN A 227 -6.75 12.36 16.84
CA ASN A 227 -6.64 12.28 18.30
C ASN A 227 -7.06 13.59 18.99
N LEU A 228 -6.67 14.75 18.45
CA LEU A 228 -7.13 16.06 18.97
C LEU A 228 -8.63 16.24 18.76
N ALA A 229 -9.14 15.88 17.59
CA ALA A 229 -10.53 16.00 17.21
C ALA A 229 -11.44 15.14 18.11
N LEU A 230 -11.05 13.89 18.37
CA LEU A 230 -11.73 12.99 19.31
C LEU A 230 -11.68 13.55 20.74
N LYS A 231 -10.51 13.99 21.20
CA LYS A 231 -10.32 14.51 22.57
C LYS A 231 -11.18 15.74 22.88
N TYR A 232 -11.36 16.65 21.92
CA TYR A 232 -12.07 17.92 22.11
C TYR A 232 -13.44 18.00 21.41
N GLY A 233 -13.91 16.88 20.84
CA GLY A 233 -15.20 16.80 20.13
C GLY A 233 -15.29 17.77 18.94
N ILE A 234 -14.27 17.78 18.09
CA ILE A 234 -14.17 18.65 16.90
C ILE A 234 -14.37 17.79 15.65
N VAL A 235 -15.24 18.23 14.74
CA VAL A 235 -15.42 17.60 13.43
C VAL A 235 -14.34 18.11 12.48
N THR A 236 -13.70 17.19 11.78
CA THR A 236 -12.59 17.42 10.85
C THR A 236 -12.81 16.57 9.60
N ASP A 237 -11.92 16.65 8.62
CA ASP A 237 -12.00 15.78 7.43
C ASP A 237 -11.86 14.28 7.78
N PHE A 238 -11.32 13.96 8.96
CA PHE A 238 -11.10 12.60 9.44
C PHE A 238 -12.10 12.17 10.49
N THR A 239 -12.99 13.06 10.93
CA THR A 239 -13.94 12.78 12.01
C THR A 239 -15.36 13.20 11.67
N SER A 240 -16.36 12.42 12.11
CA SER A 240 -17.78 12.70 11.92
C SER A 240 -18.54 12.58 13.23
N PHE A 241 -19.75 13.17 13.28
CA PHE A 241 -20.69 12.81 14.32
C PHE A 241 -21.31 11.45 14.01
N ILE A 242 -21.34 10.59 15.02
CA ILE A 242 -22.10 9.35 15.04
C ILE A 242 -23.14 9.44 16.14
N VAL A 243 -24.31 8.87 15.87
CA VAL A 243 -25.31 8.60 16.90
C VAL A 243 -25.07 7.17 17.36
N LEU A 244 -24.81 7.00 18.65
CA LEU A 244 -24.60 5.72 19.31
C LEU A 244 -25.84 5.41 20.11
N ASP A 245 -26.49 4.33 19.73
CA ASP A 245 -27.76 3.91 20.27
C ASP A 245 -27.58 2.83 21.32
N ASN A 246 -26.42 2.20 21.47
CA ASN A 246 -26.25 1.19 22.51
C ASN A 246 -24.77 0.99 22.83
N LEU A 247 -24.47 0.22 23.89
CA LEU A 247 -23.11 -0.09 24.29
C LEU A 247 -22.27 -0.72 23.16
N GLU A 248 -22.91 -1.52 22.30
CA GLU A 248 -22.22 -2.18 21.18
C GLU A 248 -21.74 -1.18 20.13
N ASP A 249 -22.47 -0.07 19.94
CA ASP A 249 -22.03 1.00 19.03
C ASP A 249 -20.75 1.66 19.55
N TYR A 250 -20.65 1.92 20.86
CA TYR A 250 -19.41 2.41 21.47
C TYR A 250 -18.26 1.41 21.26
N VAL A 251 -18.49 0.11 21.47
CA VAL A 251 -17.48 -0.96 21.31
C VAL A 251 -17.06 -1.15 19.85
N THR A 252 -18.00 -1.02 18.92
CA THR A 252 -17.78 -1.16 17.48
C THR A 252 -16.89 -0.04 16.97
N HIS A 253 -17.21 1.19 17.35
CA HIS A 253 -16.49 2.39 16.94
C HIS A 253 -15.36 2.81 17.91
N GLU A 254 -15.14 2.03 18.97
CA GLU A 254 -14.08 2.23 19.96
C GLU A 254 -14.11 3.62 20.62
N ILE A 255 -15.32 4.11 20.92
CA ILE A 255 -15.55 5.42 21.56
C ILE A 255 -15.81 5.22 23.05
N VAL A 256 -15.17 6.01 23.91
CA VAL A 256 -15.36 5.90 25.36
C VAL A 256 -16.76 6.37 25.75
N PRO A 257 -17.62 5.52 26.35
CA PRO A 257 -18.97 5.91 26.74
C PRO A 257 -19.02 6.74 28.05
N PRO A 258 -20.22 7.25 28.41
CA PRO A 258 -20.47 7.85 29.72
C PRO A 258 -20.01 6.95 30.89
N ALA A 259 -19.68 7.58 32.02
CA ALA A 259 -19.05 6.90 33.16
C ALA A 259 -19.81 5.65 33.66
N SER A 260 -21.14 5.64 33.51
CA SER A 260 -22.01 4.51 33.87
C SER A 260 -21.74 3.24 33.07
N MET A 261 -21.31 3.36 31.81
CA MET A 261 -21.17 2.24 30.85
C MET A 261 -19.72 1.78 30.65
N ARG A 262 -18.74 2.57 31.13
CA ARG A 262 -17.30 2.32 30.89
C ARG A 262 -16.83 0.94 31.36
N LYS A 263 -17.34 0.45 32.49
CA LYS A 263 -16.92 -0.85 33.04
C LYS A 263 -17.26 -1.99 32.08
N GLU A 264 -18.48 -1.98 31.54
CA GLU A 264 -18.95 -3.00 30.61
C GLU A 264 -18.32 -2.84 29.22
N TYR A 265 -18.16 -1.60 28.77
CA TYR A 265 -17.43 -1.25 27.56
C TYR A 265 -16.00 -1.79 27.54
N TYR A 266 -15.20 -1.52 28.57
CA TYR A 266 -13.82 -2.01 28.64
C TYR A 266 -13.77 -3.54 28.75
N ALA A 267 -14.76 -4.17 29.38
CA ALA A 267 -14.86 -5.63 29.40
C ALA A 267 -15.13 -6.21 28.00
N LYS A 268 -16.06 -5.60 27.23
CA LYS A 268 -16.35 -5.98 25.85
C LYS A 268 -15.17 -5.71 24.91
N LEU A 269 -14.51 -4.55 25.01
CA LEU A 269 -13.29 -4.25 24.26
C LEU A 269 -12.19 -5.24 24.55
N LYS A 270 -11.94 -5.56 25.82
CA LYS A 270 -10.95 -6.58 26.19
C LYS A 270 -11.30 -7.93 25.58
N LYS A 271 -12.57 -8.36 25.63
CA LYS A 271 -13.03 -9.60 24.99
C LYS A 271 -12.84 -9.58 23.46
N LYS A 272 -13.12 -8.45 22.80
CA LYS A 272 -12.88 -8.23 21.36
C LYS A 272 -11.39 -8.33 21.03
N GLN A 273 -10.54 -7.70 21.83
CA GLN A 273 -9.07 -7.75 21.67
C GLN A 273 -8.50 -9.14 21.94
N ASP A 274 -9.00 -9.84 22.96
CA ASP A 274 -8.62 -11.22 23.29
C ASP A 274 -9.04 -12.18 22.15
N TYR A 275 -10.24 -12.00 21.59
CA TYR A 275 -10.72 -12.77 20.43
C TYR A 275 -9.84 -12.53 19.21
N LYS A 276 -9.56 -11.27 18.88
CA LYS A 276 -8.66 -10.90 17.77
C LYS A 276 -7.26 -11.48 17.93
N THR A 277 -6.68 -11.33 19.11
CA THR A 277 -5.36 -11.88 19.46
C THR A 277 -5.35 -13.41 19.32
N LYS A 278 -6.42 -14.07 19.78
CA LYS A 278 -6.59 -15.51 19.62
C LYS A 278 -6.67 -15.91 18.15
N GLU A 279 -7.44 -15.20 17.32
CA GLU A 279 -7.58 -15.49 15.89
C GLU A 279 -6.24 -15.37 15.13
N VAL A 280 -5.47 -14.31 15.43
CA VAL A 280 -4.12 -14.13 14.88
C VAL A 280 -3.20 -15.27 15.33
N ASN A 281 -3.22 -15.65 16.60
CA ASN A 281 -2.41 -16.75 17.12
C ASN A 281 -2.81 -18.10 16.48
N ASP A 282 -4.10 -18.41 16.41
CA ASP A 282 -4.61 -19.63 15.76
C ASP A 282 -4.20 -19.68 14.28
N ARG A 283 -4.17 -18.53 13.60
CA ARG A 283 -3.63 -18.42 12.22
C ARG A 283 -2.12 -18.67 12.20
N LYS A 284 -1.34 -18.05 13.08
CA LYS A 284 0.11 -18.29 13.20
C LYS A 284 0.40 -19.78 13.41
N GLU A 285 -0.38 -20.49 14.23
CA GLU A 285 -0.23 -21.94 14.40
C GLU A 285 -0.54 -22.74 13.12
N ARG A 286 -1.57 -22.37 12.35
CA ARG A 286 -1.85 -23.02 11.04
C ARG A 286 -0.73 -22.78 10.03
N ILE A 287 -0.19 -21.56 9.98
CA ILE A 287 0.95 -21.23 9.12
C ILE A 287 2.16 -22.05 9.56
N TYR A 288 2.44 -22.12 10.87
CA TYR A 288 3.57 -22.87 11.41
C TYR A 288 3.45 -24.37 11.11
N ALA A 289 2.26 -24.97 11.28
CA ALA A 289 2.03 -26.37 10.93
C ALA A 289 2.33 -26.65 9.44
N SER A 290 1.93 -25.73 8.56
CA SER A 290 2.20 -25.82 7.12
C SER A 290 3.69 -25.65 6.81
N PHE A 291 4.36 -24.70 7.46
CA PHE A 291 5.79 -24.47 7.33
C PHE A 291 6.61 -25.67 7.83
N GLN A 292 6.18 -26.30 8.93
CA GLN A 292 6.78 -27.53 9.44
C GLN A 292 6.64 -28.71 8.46
N ALA A 293 5.52 -28.82 7.74
CA ALA A 293 5.38 -29.82 6.69
C ALA A 293 6.35 -29.57 5.53
N ASP A 294 6.61 -28.31 5.19
CA ASP A 294 7.58 -27.91 4.18
C ASP A 294 9.03 -28.17 4.63
N ILE A 295 9.38 -27.86 5.87
CA ILE A 295 10.68 -28.21 6.45
C ILE A 295 10.91 -29.72 6.40
N LYS A 296 9.92 -30.54 6.82
CA LYS A 296 10.02 -32.00 6.75
C LYS A 296 10.21 -32.51 5.33
N TRP A 297 9.52 -31.93 4.34
CA TRP A 297 9.75 -32.28 2.94
C TRP A 297 11.19 -31.95 2.53
N TRP A 298 11.68 -30.77 2.88
CA TRP A 298 13.03 -30.34 2.54
C TRP A 298 14.11 -31.20 3.21
N GLU A 299 13.94 -31.56 4.48
CA GLU A 299 14.86 -32.46 5.19
C GLU A 299 14.90 -33.87 4.57
N ASN A 300 13.75 -34.39 4.13
CA ASN A 300 13.63 -35.73 3.55
C ASN A 300 13.86 -35.78 2.03
N SER A 301 14.12 -34.64 1.38
CA SER A 301 14.36 -34.57 -0.06
C SER A 301 15.66 -35.28 -0.41
N LYS A 302 15.55 -36.32 -1.25
CA LYS A 302 16.69 -37.16 -1.66
C LYS A 302 17.44 -36.55 -2.82
N ASP A 303 18.76 -36.66 -2.83
CA ASP A 303 19.56 -36.33 -4.01
C ASP A 303 19.49 -37.48 -5.02
N MET A 304 18.64 -37.32 -6.04
CA MET A 304 18.49 -38.32 -7.10
C MET A 304 19.76 -38.46 -7.94
N ASN A 305 20.66 -37.46 -7.99
CA ASN A 305 21.96 -37.61 -8.64
C ASN A 305 22.84 -38.62 -7.91
N GLU A 306 22.79 -38.65 -6.57
CA GLU A 306 23.50 -39.65 -5.78
C GLU A 306 22.89 -41.04 -6.00
N VAL A 307 21.57 -41.17 -5.97
CA VAL A 307 20.87 -42.43 -6.26
C VAL A 307 21.26 -42.96 -7.65
N ILE A 308 21.22 -42.10 -8.68
CA ILE A 308 21.62 -42.48 -10.05
C ILE A 308 23.11 -42.84 -10.12
N ARG A 309 24.00 -42.14 -9.39
CA ARG A 309 25.44 -42.46 -9.33
C ARG A 309 25.71 -43.79 -8.61
N GLU A 310 24.97 -44.10 -7.55
CA GLU A 310 25.07 -45.34 -6.80
C GLU A 310 24.50 -46.53 -7.58
N GLU A 311 23.36 -46.37 -8.25
CA GLU A 311 22.79 -47.36 -9.16
C GLU A 311 23.74 -47.66 -10.34
N LYS A 312 24.38 -46.62 -10.92
CA LYS A 312 25.41 -46.78 -11.95
C LYS A 312 26.68 -47.45 -11.44
N LYS A 313 27.02 -47.33 -10.15
CA LYS A 313 28.15 -48.04 -9.52
C LYS A 313 27.83 -49.52 -9.24
N ASN A 314 26.57 -49.89 -9.02
CA ASN A 314 26.19 -51.18 -8.46
C ASN A 314 25.65 -52.26 -9.43
N LYS A 315 25.63 -52.09 -10.76
CA LYS A 315 25.62 -53.20 -11.77
C LYS A 315 25.61 -52.73 -13.23
N PRO A 316 26.10 -53.56 -14.19
CA PRO A 316 26.04 -53.27 -15.63
C PRO A 316 24.63 -53.51 -16.19
N ILE A 317 24.27 -52.64 -17.13
CA ILE A 317 22.95 -52.50 -17.76
C ILE A 317 22.56 -53.76 -18.55
N LYS A 318 21.33 -54.26 -18.32
CA LYS A 318 20.49 -54.85 -19.37
C LYS A 318 19.12 -54.18 -19.31
N VAL A 319 18.82 -53.40 -20.35
CA VAL A 319 17.49 -52.84 -20.60
C VAL A 319 16.63 -53.96 -21.13
N ASP A 320 15.50 -54.23 -20.47
CA ASP A 320 14.39 -54.95 -21.09
C ASP A 320 13.19 -54.01 -21.13
N GLN A 321 12.67 -53.82 -22.33
CA GLN A 321 11.47 -53.04 -22.59
C GLN A 321 10.26 -53.92 -22.28
N THR A 322 9.33 -53.46 -21.45
CA THR A 322 7.87 -53.59 -21.69
C THR A 322 7.02 -53.03 -20.55
N ASN A 323 5.85 -52.53 -20.99
CA ASN A 323 4.58 -52.37 -20.28
C ASN A 323 4.24 -50.99 -19.69
N ASN A 324 3.50 -50.25 -20.53
CA ASN A 324 2.37 -49.43 -20.12
C ASN A 324 1.48 -50.16 -19.11
N SER A 325 1.16 -49.50 -18.00
CA SER A 325 -0.07 -49.76 -17.26
C SER A 325 -0.61 -48.47 -16.67
N THR A 326 -1.87 -48.21 -17.02
CA THR A 326 -2.77 -47.18 -16.53
C THR A 326 -3.07 -47.40 -15.05
N LEU A 327 -2.97 -46.35 -14.24
CA LEU A 327 -3.47 -46.32 -12.86
C LEU A 327 -4.87 -45.69 -12.83
N PRO A 328 -5.84 -46.28 -12.12
CA PRO A 328 -7.20 -45.72 -12.03
C PRO A 328 -7.23 -44.54 -11.04
N GLN A 329 -7.92 -43.47 -11.45
CA GLN A 329 -8.38 -42.42 -10.53
C GLN A 329 -9.40 -43.01 -9.55
N ARG A 330 -9.18 -42.82 -8.25
CA ARG A 330 -10.23 -42.97 -7.23
C ARG A 330 -10.71 -41.57 -6.86
N GLU A 331 -11.98 -41.29 -7.16
CA GLU A 331 -12.73 -40.20 -6.56
C GLU A 331 -12.92 -40.49 -5.06
N TYR A 332 -12.59 -39.52 -4.20
CA TYR A 332 -12.93 -39.56 -2.78
C TYR A 332 -14.34 -38.98 -2.62
N VAL A 333 -15.33 -39.83 -2.33
CA VAL A 333 -16.67 -39.40 -1.96
C VAL A 333 -16.72 -39.30 -0.44
N ALA A 334 -16.80 -38.09 0.11
CA ALA A 334 -17.09 -37.91 1.53
C ALA A 334 -18.50 -38.46 1.83
N GLU A 335 -18.64 -39.33 2.84
CA GLU A 335 -19.95 -39.81 3.28
C GLU A 335 -20.78 -38.63 3.80
N LYS A 336 -21.98 -38.48 3.23
CA LYS A 336 -22.95 -37.43 3.59
C LYS A 336 -24.00 -37.99 4.54
N LYS A 337 -24.47 -37.14 5.45
CA LYS A 337 -25.51 -37.45 6.43
C LYS A 337 -26.61 -36.39 6.34
N ILE A 338 -27.87 -36.84 6.39
CA ILE A 338 -29.02 -35.92 6.47
C ILE A 338 -29.30 -35.63 7.95
N VAL A 339 -29.24 -34.36 8.31
CA VAL A 339 -29.57 -33.85 9.65
C VAL A 339 -30.98 -33.31 9.64
N TYR A 340 -31.81 -33.79 10.57
CA TYR A 340 -33.17 -33.32 10.78
C TYR A 340 -33.27 -32.61 12.13
N GLY A 341 -33.97 -31.49 12.18
CA GLY A 341 -34.15 -30.80 13.44
C GLY A 341 -35.29 -29.79 13.46
N LYS A 342 -35.45 -29.14 14.61
CA LYS A 342 -36.48 -28.16 14.90
C LYS A 342 -35.88 -26.97 15.65
N VAL A 343 -36.29 -25.75 15.31
CA VAL A 343 -35.80 -24.50 15.93
C VAL A 343 -36.91 -23.80 16.72
N LYS A 344 -36.61 -23.35 17.93
CA LYS A 344 -37.52 -22.66 18.86
C LYS A 344 -36.83 -21.49 19.56
N GLU A 345 -37.61 -20.67 20.21
CA GLU A 345 -37.13 -19.62 21.13
C GLU A 345 -36.85 -20.17 22.55
N ASN A 346 -35.94 -19.51 23.29
CA ASN A 346 -35.53 -19.80 24.68
C ASN A 346 -36.69 -19.97 25.69
N ASN A 347 -37.84 -19.33 25.47
CA ASN A 347 -39.00 -19.41 26.39
C ASN A 347 -40.02 -20.52 26.06
N GLY A 348 -39.73 -21.39 25.08
CA GLY A 348 -40.26 -22.76 25.04
C GLY A 348 -41.67 -23.00 24.49
N GLN A 349 -42.41 -22.00 23.99
CA GLN A 349 -43.75 -22.23 23.41
C GLN A 349 -43.90 -21.93 21.91
N GLU A 350 -43.08 -21.06 21.31
CA GLU A 350 -43.17 -20.75 19.88
C GLU A 350 -42.02 -21.34 19.05
N VAL A 351 -42.37 -21.79 17.84
CA VAL A 351 -41.43 -22.33 16.85
C VAL A 351 -40.98 -21.18 15.95
N LEU A 352 -39.73 -21.19 15.52
CA LEU A 352 -39.18 -20.10 14.70
C LEU A 352 -39.17 -20.51 13.21
N PRO A 353 -40.12 -20.01 12.40
CA PRO A 353 -40.09 -20.20 10.95
C PRO A 353 -39.11 -19.24 10.27
N GLY A 354 -38.44 -19.71 9.21
CA GLY A 354 -37.51 -18.90 8.42
C GLY A 354 -36.11 -18.72 9.00
N VAL A 355 -35.72 -19.49 10.03
CA VAL A 355 -34.34 -19.53 10.53
C VAL A 355 -33.44 -20.14 9.47
N MET A 356 -32.38 -19.43 9.11
CA MET A 356 -31.43 -19.88 8.09
C MET A 356 -30.42 -20.85 8.70
N VAL A 357 -30.35 -22.07 8.17
CA VAL A 357 -29.45 -23.15 8.60
C VAL A 357 -28.44 -23.42 7.50
N VAL A 358 -27.18 -23.07 7.71
CA VAL A 358 -26.12 -23.14 6.68
C VAL A 358 -24.96 -24.01 7.14
N LEU A 359 -24.44 -24.84 6.23
CA LEU A 359 -23.16 -25.51 6.46
C LEU A 359 -22.02 -24.50 6.37
N ARG A 360 -21.29 -24.32 7.47
CA ARG A 360 -20.21 -23.33 7.59
C ARG A 360 -19.22 -23.43 6.44
N GLY A 361 -18.90 -22.28 5.83
CA GLY A 361 -17.94 -22.18 4.73
C GLY A 361 -18.52 -22.54 3.35
N THR A 362 -19.82 -22.79 3.25
CA THR A 362 -20.51 -23.09 1.99
C THR A 362 -21.75 -22.22 1.80
N THR A 363 -22.31 -22.21 0.60
CA THR A 363 -23.64 -21.63 0.32
C THR A 363 -24.76 -22.65 0.48
N GLN A 364 -24.46 -23.87 0.93
CA GLN A 364 -25.43 -24.93 1.13
C GLN A 364 -26.20 -24.67 2.44
N GLY A 365 -27.47 -24.32 2.32
CA GLY A 365 -28.33 -24.05 3.46
C GLY A 365 -29.81 -24.24 3.17
N VAL A 366 -30.61 -24.31 4.22
CA VAL A 366 -32.08 -24.40 4.17
C VAL A 366 -32.67 -23.46 5.20
N ALA A 367 -33.89 -22.97 4.96
CA ALA A 367 -34.65 -22.24 5.97
C ALA A 367 -35.62 -23.18 6.70
N THR A 368 -35.93 -22.92 7.97
CA THR A 368 -36.96 -23.67 8.70
C THR A 368 -38.36 -23.39 8.14
N ASP A 369 -39.23 -24.42 8.15
CA ASP A 369 -40.63 -24.32 7.71
C ASP A 369 -41.53 -23.60 8.74
N PHE A 370 -42.83 -23.46 8.43
CA PHE A 370 -43.82 -22.81 9.31
C PHE A 370 -43.98 -23.45 10.68
N GLU A 371 -43.57 -24.71 10.83
CA GLU A 371 -43.58 -25.43 12.09
C GLU A 371 -42.21 -25.42 12.77
N GLY A 372 -41.21 -24.74 12.20
CA GLY A 372 -39.84 -24.62 12.69
C GLY A 372 -38.92 -25.80 12.36
N ASN A 373 -39.33 -26.73 11.48
CA ASN A 373 -38.53 -27.91 11.15
C ASN A 373 -37.55 -27.62 9.99
N PHE A 374 -36.42 -28.34 9.96
CA PHE A 374 -35.47 -28.33 8.86
C PHE A 374 -34.90 -29.72 8.55
N SER A 375 -34.39 -29.89 7.33
CA SER A 375 -33.65 -31.07 6.89
C SER A 375 -32.54 -30.65 5.93
N ILE A 376 -31.30 -31.02 6.20
CA ILE A 376 -30.15 -30.65 5.36
C ILE A 376 -29.14 -31.81 5.24
N GLU A 377 -28.68 -32.10 4.03
CA GLU A 377 -27.68 -33.13 3.75
C GLU A 377 -26.27 -32.52 3.77
N VAL A 378 -25.44 -32.93 4.71
CA VAL A 378 -24.12 -32.33 4.97
C VAL A 378 -23.06 -33.41 5.24
N PRO A 379 -21.77 -33.15 4.98
CA PRO A 379 -20.71 -34.11 5.29
C PRO A 379 -20.58 -34.33 6.80
N LEU A 380 -20.10 -35.51 7.21
CA LEU A 380 -20.02 -35.93 8.63
C LEU A 380 -19.19 -35.00 9.53
N ASN A 381 -18.23 -34.26 8.96
CA ASN A 381 -17.36 -33.30 9.66
C ASN A 381 -17.82 -31.84 9.52
N GLY A 382 -19.08 -31.60 9.13
CA GLY A 382 -19.63 -30.27 8.94
C GLY A 382 -20.09 -29.59 10.22
N ILE A 383 -20.11 -28.26 10.24
CA ILE A 383 -20.75 -27.47 11.32
C ILE A 383 -21.92 -26.70 10.73
N LEU A 384 -23.11 -26.86 11.31
CA LEU A 384 -24.30 -26.09 10.95
C LEU A 384 -24.36 -24.80 11.76
N VAL A 385 -24.66 -23.70 11.11
CA VAL A 385 -24.84 -22.38 11.72
C VAL A 385 -26.29 -21.94 11.53
N PHE A 386 -26.93 -21.51 12.62
CA PHE A 386 -28.32 -21.07 12.69
C PHE A 386 -28.33 -19.56 12.91
N THR A 387 -28.95 -18.81 11.99
CA THR A 387 -29.04 -17.34 12.07
C THR A 387 -30.47 -16.87 11.87
N TYR A 388 -30.89 -15.92 12.72
CA TYR A 388 -32.21 -15.30 12.66
C TYR A 388 -32.11 -13.86 13.18
N ILE A 389 -32.81 -12.93 12.53
CA ILE A 389 -32.69 -11.49 12.82
C ILE A 389 -33.25 -11.22 14.23
N GLY A 390 -32.47 -10.55 15.08
CA GLY A 390 -32.85 -10.25 16.47
C GLY A 390 -32.48 -11.35 17.48
N TYR A 391 -31.73 -12.37 17.05
CA TYR A 391 -31.32 -13.51 17.87
C TYR A 391 -29.83 -13.82 17.71
N GLN A 392 -29.20 -14.31 18.77
CA GLN A 392 -27.81 -14.77 18.72
C GLN A 392 -27.66 -16.01 17.83
N SER A 393 -26.58 -16.04 17.03
CA SER A 393 -26.28 -17.20 16.18
C SER A 393 -25.90 -18.42 17.01
N GLN A 394 -26.35 -19.59 16.57
CA GLN A 394 -26.07 -20.87 17.24
C GLN A 394 -25.32 -21.80 16.27
N GLU A 395 -24.42 -22.63 16.79
CA GLU A 395 -23.59 -23.52 15.99
C GLU A 395 -23.73 -24.97 16.49
N LEU A 396 -23.81 -25.92 15.55
CA LEU A 396 -23.97 -27.34 15.85
C LEU A 396 -23.01 -28.19 15.01
N ASP A 397 -22.18 -28.97 15.68
CA ASP A 397 -21.25 -29.91 15.04
C ASP A 397 -21.96 -31.22 14.65
N VAL A 398 -21.85 -31.63 13.38
CA VAL A 398 -22.58 -32.77 12.81
C VAL A 398 -22.04 -34.11 13.30
N GLU A 399 -20.76 -34.17 13.67
CA GLU A 399 -20.09 -35.39 14.17
C GLU A 399 -20.73 -35.89 15.47
N ASN A 400 -21.26 -34.97 16.28
CA ASN A 400 -21.83 -35.24 17.60
C ASN A 400 -23.33 -35.60 17.59
N ILE A 401 -23.96 -35.67 16.42
CA ILE A 401 -25.41 -35.92 16.29
C ILE A 401 -25.68 -37.43 16.14
N GLY A 402 -26.60 -37.99 16.91
CA GLY A 402 -27.07 -39.38 16.76
C GLY A 402 -28.00 -39.60 15.55
N SER A 403 -28.85 -40.64 15.60
CA SER A 403 -29.92 -40.88 14.60
C SER A 403 -31.24 -40.15 14.90
N GLU A 404 -31.26 -39.29 15.93
CA GLU A 404 -32.44 -38.61 16.44
C GLU A 404 -32.59 -37.18 15.89
N ARG A 405 -33.81 -36.61 16.00
CA ARG A 405 -34.08 -35.22 15.60
C ARG A 405 -33.46 -34.24 16.61
N VAL A 406 -32.77 -33.22 16.11
CA VAL A 406 -32.12 -32.20 16.95
C VAL A 406 -33.07 -31.05 17.26
N LEU A 407 -33.04 -30.52 18.49
CA LEU A 407 -33.76 -29.30 18.89
C LEU A 407 -32.75 -28.18 19.12
N ILE A 408 -32.95 -27.03 18.45
CA ILE A 408 -32.14 -25.82 18.60
C ILE A 408 -33.00 -24.72 19.22
N VAL A 409 -32.41 -24.00 20.17
CA VAL A 409 -33.07 -22.93 20.92
C VAL A 409 -32.30 -21.64 20.69
N MET A 410 -32.96 -20.60 20.18
CA MET A 410 -32.35 -19.28 19.89
C MET A 410 -32.68 -18.27 20.99
N GLU A 411 -31.70 -17.42 21.33
CA GLU A 411 -31.81 -16.40 22.38
C GLU A 411 -31.96 -15.01 21.76
N GLU A 412 -32.95 -14.24 22.23
CA GLU A 412 -33.24 -12.86 21.77
C GLU A 412 -32.18 -11.85 22.22
N GLU A 413 -32.00 -10.81 21.41
CA GLU A 413 -31.14 -9.65 21.69
C GLU A 413 -31.97 -8.35 21.59
N LEU A 414 -32.19 -7.63 22.71
CA LEU A 414 -33.06 -6.42 22.78
C LEU A 414 -32.35 -5.13 23.28
N GLU A 415 -32.44 -4.11 22.42
CA GLU A 415 -32.68 -2.65 22.65
C GLU A 415 -31.59 -1.63 23.12
N ALA A 416 -31.89 -0.35 22.80
CA ALA A 416 -31.03 0.82 22.58
C ALA A 416 -31.45 2.13 23.33
N LEU A 417 -30.48 3.04 23.56
CA LEU A 417 -30.48 4.47 23.96
C LEU A 417 -29.54 5.35 23.09
N GLU A 418 -30.04 6.44 22.50
CA GLU A 418 -29.34 7.35 21.57
C GLU A 418 -28.42 8.43 22.26
N GLU A 419 -27.16 8.56 21.85
CA GLU A 419 -26.20 9.64 22.18
C GLU A 419 -25.42 10.08 20.92
N VAL A 420 -25.12 11.38 20.76
CA VAL A 420 -24.29 11.86 19.62
C VAL A 420 -22.85 12.14 20.07
N VAL A 421 -21.87 11.48 19.46
CA VAL A 421 -20.43 11.67 19.74
C VAL A 421 -19.61 11.81 18.44
N VAL A 422 -18.37 12.29 18.53
CA VAL A 422 -17.48 12.42 17.36
C VAL A 422 -16.61 11.16 17.24
N VAL A 423 -16.56 10.57 16.04
CA VAL A 423 -15.72 9.42 15.65
C VAL A 423 -14.71 9.79 14.60
N GLY A 424 -13.53 9.17 14.63
CA GLY A 424 -12.60 9.19 13.51
C GLY A 424 -12.83 8.02 12.58
N TYR A 425 -12.78 8.27 11.27
CA TYR A 425 -12.64 7.21 10.27
C TYR A 425 -11.15 6.98 9.98
N SER A 426 -10.35 6.76 11.02
CA SER A 426 -8.92 6.46 10.84
C SER A 426 -8.70 4.95 10.80
N ARG A 427 -7.68 4.55 10.04
CA ARG A 427 -7.24 3.17 9.85
C ARG A 427 -6.79 2.58 11.19
N GLN A 428 -7.55 1.63 11.74
CA GLN A 428 -7.22 0.85 12.95
C GLN A 428 -6.42 1.65 14.00
N ALA A 429 -7.00 2.71 14.56
CA ALA A 429 -6.41 3.34 15.75
C ALA A 429 -6.59 2.38 16.93
N SER A 430 -5.51 1.79 17.41
CA SER A 430 -5.50 1.06 18.68
C SER A 430 -5.75 2.08 19.79
N ALA A 431 -6.91 2.03 20.44
CA ALA A 431 -7.20 2.91 21.57
C ALA A 431 -6.14 2.71 22.67
N GLN A 432 -5.32 3.73 22.92
CA GLN A 432 -4.43 3.78 24.07
C GLN A 432 -5.28 3.68 25.35
N ILE A 433 -5.11 2.59 26.08
CA ILE A 433 -5.60 2.46 27.45
C ILE A 433 -4.79 3.47 28.28
N GLN A 434 -5.45 4.53 28.77
CA GLN A 434 -4.89 5.34 29.84
C GLN A 434 -4.77 4.45 31.09
N GLU A 435 -3.57 3.91 31.32
CA GLU A 435 -3.18 3.42 32.63
C GLU A 435 -3.17 4.59 33.61
N VAL A 436 -3.96 4.46 34.67
CA VAL A 436 -3.99 5.41 35.77
C VAL A 436 -2.78 5.14 36.65
N ASP A 437 -1.94 6.16 36.84
CA ASP A 437 -0.67 6.15 37.58
C ASP A 437 -0.71 5.32 38.87
N ALA A 438 0.15 4.29 38.93
CA ALA A 438 0.66 3.73 40.17
C ALA A 438 2.12 4.16 40.31
N VAL A 439 2.33 5.15 41.18
CA VAL A 439 3.62 5.73 41.55
C VAL A 439 4.57 4.66 42.10
N VAL A 440 5.74 4.51 41.46
CA VAL A 440 6.96 4.00 42.11
C VAL A 440 8.14 4.84 41.63
N GLU A 441 8.68 5.65 42.55
CA GLU A 441 9.99 6.32 42.47
C GLU A 441 11.12 5.29 42.58
N VAL A 442 12.15 5.37 41.72
CA VAL A 442 13.62 5.28 42.01
C VAL A 442 14.35 5.78 40.73
N ALA A 443 14.90 7.00 40.70
CA ALA A 443 16.29 7.43 41.00
C ALA A 443 17.38 7.05 39.95
N ASP A 444 17.73 8.05 39.13
CA ASP A 444 19.03 8.63 38.73
C ASP A 444 20.24 7.81 38.21
N GLU A 445 20.66 8.25 37.01
CA GLU A 445 22.03 8.51 36.49
C GLU A 445 22.99 7.32 36.26
N GLU A 446 23.91 7.28 35.30
CA GLU A 446 24.44 8.13 34.21
C GLU A 446 25.29 7.18 33.32
N ASP A 447 25.42 7.43 32.01
CA ASP A 447 26.70 7.32 31.29
C ASP A 447 26.51 7.65 29.80
N VAL A 448 27.01 8.83 29.43
CA VAL A 448 27.13 9.31 28.05
C VAL A 448 28.60 9.16 27.67
N MET A 449 28.89 8.34 26.66
CA MET A 449 30.18 8.39 25.97
C MET A 449 29.99 8.81 24.51
N GLU A 450 30.52 10.00 24.27
CA GLU A 450 30.78 10.68 23.01
C GLU A 450 31.83 9.89 22.20
N MET A 451 31.57 9.63 20.92
CA MET A 451 32.58 9.16 19.99
C MET A 451 32.44 9.86 18.63
N GLU A 452 33.57 10.39 18.19
CA GLU A 452 33.80 11.33 17.11
C GLU A 452 33.38 10.83 15.72
N LEU A 453 32.84 11.77 14.93
CA LEU A 453 32.54 11.62 13.51
C LEU A 453 33.82 11.82 12.69
N GLU A 454 34.31 10.77 12.02
CA GLU A 454 35.24 10.91 10.88
C GLU A 454 34.44 10.89 9.57
N GLU A 455 34.56 11.99 8.81
CA GLU A 455 34.13 12.09 7.42
C GLU A 455 34.99 11.17 6.54
N VAL A 456 34.36 10.30 5.76
CA VAL A 456 34.99 9.67 4.59
C VAL A 456 34.10 9.90 3.37
N ASP A 457 34.52 10.88 2.57
CA ASP A 457 34.15 11.11 1.19
C ASP A 457 34.58 9.91 0.33
N GLY A 458 33.70 9.41 -0.52
CA GLY A 458 33.88 8.10 -1.18
C GLY A 458 32.81 7.78 -2.21
N MET A 459 32.77 8.59 -3.26
CA MET A 459 32.06 8.37 -4.51
C MET A 459 32.37 6.96 -5.09
N TYR A 460 31.37 6.07 -5.12
CA TYR A 460 31.45 4.80 -5.83
C TYR A 460 30.30 4.65 -6.83
N GLU A 461 30.63 4.86 -8.11
CA GLU A 461 29.89 4.33 -9.25
C GLU A 461 29.87 2.79 -9.18
N ALA A 462 28.69 2.21 -8.93
CA ALA A 462 28.52 0.76 -9.10
C ALA A 462 28.26 0.43 -10.58
N LYS A 463 29.34 0.30 -11.36
CA LYS A 463 29.32 -0.46 -12.61
C LYS A 463 28.95 -1.92 -12.31
N ARG A 464 27.70 -2.30 -12.61
CA ARG A 464 27.29 -3.70 -12.69
C ARG A 464 28.03 -4.39 -13.86
N SER A 465 29.04 -5.23 -13.54
CA SER A 465 29.37 -6.40 -14.38
C SER A 465 30.23 -7.47 -13.66
N ASN A 466 29.73 -8.71 -13.73
CA ASN A 466 30.43 -10.00 -14.00
C ASN A 466 31.15 -10.78 -12.86
N PRO A 467 31.23 -12.15 -12.94
CA PRO A 467 31.41 -12.94 -14.17
C PRO A 467 30.51 -14.17 -14.42
N LYS A 468 30.22 -14.34 -15.71
CA LYS A 468 29.79 -15.52 -16.46
C LYS A 468 30.14 -16.91 -15.87
N LYS A 469 29.11 -17.72 -15.60
CA LYS A 469 28.98 -19.07 -16.19
C LYS A 469 27.68 -19.10 -16.99
N THR A 470 27.75 -19.59 -18.22
CA THR A 470 26.70 -19.45 -19.24
C THR A 470 25.50 -20.36 -18.96
N VAL A 471 24.41 -19.80 -18.45
CA VAL A 471 23.05 -20.18 -18.87
C VAL A 471 22.75 -19.36 -20.12
N LYS A 472 22.42 -20.03 -21.24
CA LYS A 472 21.93 -19.36 -22.44
C LYS A 472 20.44 -19.21 -22.27
N THR A 473 19.94 -17.98 -22.20
CA THR A 473 18.48 -17.74 -22.15
C THR A 473 18.08 -16.70 -23.18
N THR A 474 16.98 -16.98 -23.88
CA THR A 474 16.28 -16.04 -24.75
C THR A 474 15.28 -15.29 -23.87
N LEU A 475 15.54 -14.02 -23.58
CA LEU A 475 14.49 -13.12 -23.06
C LEU A 475 13.46 -12.96 -24.19
N ILE A 476 12.20 -13.32 -23.96
CA ILE A 476 11.11 -12.88 -24.83
C ILE A 476 10.80 -11.45 -24.40
N PRO A 477 11.10 -10.41 -25.21
CA PRO A 477 10.74 -9.05 -24.85
C PRO A 477 9.23 -8.94 -24.79
N TYR A 478 8.71 -8.24 -23.79
CA TYR A 478 7.30 -7.85 -23.76
C TYR A 478 6.96 -7.12 -25.06
N SER A 479 5.99 -7.63 -25.82
CA SER A 479 5.45 -6.98 -27.02
C SER A 479 3.93 -7.13 -27.04
N SER A 480 3.25 -6.01 -26.79
CA SER A 480 1.79 -5.97 -26.82
C SER A 480 1.23 -6.21 -28.22
N GLY A 481 2.03 -5.99 -29.27
CA GLY A 481 1.57 -6.02 -30.66
C GLY A 481 0.58 -4.88 -30.97
N ALA A 482 0.65 -3.79 -30.19
CA ALA A 482 -0.23 -2.66 -30.35
C ALA A 482 0.16 -1.82 -31.58
N LYS A 483 -0.86 -1.39 -32.33
CA LYS A 483 -0.71 -0.58 -33.56
C LYS A 483 0.14 0.69 -33.33
N TYR A 484 -0.01 1.35 -32.19
CA TYR A 484 0.76 2.56 -31.88
C TYR A 484 2.26 2.31 -31.69
N LEU A 485 2.68 1.08 -31.32
CA LEU A 485 4.10 0.72 -31.28
C LEU A 485 4.66 0.54 -32.69
N GLU A 486 3.90 -0.09 -33.59
CA GLU A 486 4.28 -0.20 -35.01
C GLU A 486 4.42 1.18 -35.67
N GLU A 487 3.53 2.11 -35.32
CA GLU A 487 3.62 3.49 -35.81
C GLU A 487 4.85 4.24 -35.27
N LEU A 488 5.27 3.99 -34.02
CA LEU A 488 6.53 4.54 -33.47
C LEU A 488 7.77 3.94 -34.14
N ASP A 489 7.74 2.65 -34.45
CA ASP A 489 8.83 1.97 -35.17
C ASP A 489 8.93 2.39 -36.64
N SER A 490 7.84 2.87 -37.23
CA SER A 490 7.82 3.32 -38.63
C SER A 490 8.57 4.63 -38.90
N VAL A 491 8.91 5.40 -37.85
CA VAL A 491 9.58 6.70 -37.97
C VAL A 491 11.03 6.66 -37.48
N GLY A 492 11.84 7.62 -37.93
CA GLY A 492 13.23 7.74 -37.49
C GLY A 492 13.34 8.06 -36.00
N LYS A 493 14.44 7.65 -35.34
CA LYS A 493 14.65 7.84 -33.87
C LYS A 493 14.44 9.29 -33.41
N SER A 494 14.82 10.28 -34.20
CA SER A 494 14.63 11.71 -33.91
C SER A 494 13.17 12.19 -33.99
N GLU A 495 12.31 11.45 -34.68
CA GLU A 495 10.90 11.79 -34.91
C GLU A 495 9.97 11.04 -33.95
N ARG A 496 10.46 10.00 -33.26
CA ARG A 496 9.66 9.15 -32.36
C ARG A 496 8.95 9.91 -31.26
N VAL A 497 9.60 10.91 -30.65
CA VAL A 497 8.97 11.74 -29.61
C VAL A 497 7.83 12.58 -30.18
N ALA A 498 8.02 13.16 -31.38
CA ALA A 498 6.96 13.90 -32.06
C ALA A 498 5.79 12.99 -32.43
N LYS A 499 6.09 11.77 -32.91
CA LYS A 499 5.06 10.75 -33.20
C LYS A 499 4.33 10.28 -31.94
N TYR A 500 5.02 10.15 -30.80
CA TYR A 500 4.39 9.91 -29.50
C TYR A 500 3.36 11.00 -29.16
N TYR A 501 3.70 12.28 -29.31
CA TYR A 501 2.76 13.38 -29.02
C TYR A 501 1.56 13.40 -29.98
N GLU A 502 1.74 12.96 -31.24
CA GLU A 502 0.63 12.74 -32.16
C GLU A 502 -0.29 11.63 -31.66
N LEU A 503 0.27 10.44 -31.35
CA LEU A 503 -0.47 9.28 -30.86
C LEU A 503 -1.17 9.56 -29.52
N LYS A 504 -0.53 10.32 -28.62
CA LYS A 504 -1.12 10.71 -27.34
C LYS A 504 -2.47 11.39 -27.50
N LYS A 505 -2.70 12.16 -28.57
CA LYS A 505 -3.99 12.82 -28.82
C LYS A 505 -5.14 11.83 -28.99
N GLU A 506 -4.86 10.66 -29.53
CA GLU A 506 -5.82 9.57 -29.74
C GLU A 506 -5.92 8.66 -28.52
N TYR A 507 -4.79 8.28 -27.91
CA TYR A 507 -4.71 7.26 -26.87
C TYR A 507 -4.60 7.79 -25.43
N LYS A 508 -4.76 9.10 -25.18
CA LYS A 508 -4.55 9.73 -23.86
C LYS A 508 -5.32 9.15 -22.67
N ASN A 509 -6.40 8.41 -22.91
CA ASN A 509 -7.22 7.82 -21.84
C ASN A 509 -6.96 6.32 -21.67
N ALA A 510 -6.02 5.73 -22.40
CA ALA A 510 -5.71 4.31 -22.36
C ALA A 510 -4.45 4.06 -21.50
N PRO A 511 -4.56 3.44 -20.31
CA PRO A 511 -3.40 3.12 -19.49
C PRO A 511 -2.36 2.24 -20.21
N SER A 512 -2.82 1.25 -20.98
CA SER A 512 -1.95 0.39 -21.79
C SER A 512 -1.02 1.18 -22.73
N PHE A 513 -1.52 2.28 -23.33
CA PHE A 513 -0.72 3.11 -24.23
C PHE A 513 0.52 3.69 -23.52
N TYR A 514 0.33 4.28 -22.35
CA TYR A 514 1.45 4.86 -21.59
C TYR A 514 2.38 3.77 -21.07
N TYR A 515 1.84 2.65 -20.60
CA TYR A 515 2.62 1.52 -20.11
C TYR A 515 3.54 0.93 -21.20
N ASP A 516 2.99 0.70 -22.39
CA ASP A 516 3.69 0.11 -23.52
C ASP A 516 4.71 1.07 -24.13
N VAL A 517 4.33 2.32 -24.36
CA VAL A 517 5.22 3.33 -24.95
C VAL A 517 6.35 3.69 -23.99
N ALA A 518 6.10 3.72 -22.68
CA ALA A 518 7.17 3.87 -21.70
C ALA A 518 8.17 2.72 -21.77
N SER A 519 7.69 1.47 -21.81
CA SER A 519 8.54 0.28 -21.94
C SER A 519 9.35 0.29 -23.24
N TYR A 520 8.73 0.74 -24.34
CA TYR A 520 9.39 0.93 -25.62
C TYR A 520 10.58 1.91 -25.53
N PHE A 521 10.35 3.13 -25.05
CA PHE A 521 11.42 4.12 -24.91
C PHE A 521 12.52 3.67 -23.94
N TYR A 522 12.15 2.93 -22.88
CA TYR A 522 13.11 2.38 -21.92
C TYR A 522 14.03 1.37 -22.61
N SER A 523 13.48 0.44 -23.40
CA SER A 523 14.27 -0.56 -24.15
C SER A 523 15.19 0.07 -25.21
N GLU A 524 14.81 1.22 -25.77
CA GLU A 524 15.62 1.99 -26.72
C GLU A 524 16.73 2.85 -26.05
N GLY A 525 16.80 2.80 -24.71
CA GLY A 525 17.75 3.52 -23.88
C GLY A 525 17.37 4.97 -23.55
N ASP A 526 16.16 5.42 -23.91
CA ASP A 526 15.66 6.76 -23.61
C ASP A 526 14.84 6.77 -22.31
N GLN A 527 15.53 6.52 -21.19
CA GLN A 527 14.92 6.41 -19.86
C GLN A 527 14.16 7.67 -19.44
N LYS A 528 14.63 8.83 -19.90
CA LYS A 528 14.01 10.12 -19.61
C LYS A 528 12.60 10.19 -20.20
N ILE A 529 12.48 9.91 -21.49
CA ILE A 529 11.17 9.90 -22.16
C ILE A 529 10.33 8.74 -21.63
N ALA A 530 10.91 7.57 -21.38
CA ALA A 530 10.20 6.43 -20.81
C ALA A 530 9.48 6.79 -19.50
N PHE A 531 10.18 7.42 -18.57
CA PHE A 531 9.59 7.81 -17.30
C PHE A 531 8.59 8.96 -17.46
N GLN A 532 8.84 9.91 -18.37
CA GLN A 532 7.87 10.95 -18.72
C GLN A 532 6.55 10.34 -19.18
N VAL A 533 6.60 9.40 -20.12
CA VAL A 533 5.42 8.70 -20.62
C VAL A 533 4.75 7.94 -19.47
N LEU A 534 5.51 7.15 -18.69
CA LEU A 534 4.98 6.35 -17.59
C LEU A 534 4.27 7.20 -16.54
N SER A 535 4.82 8.36 -16.21
CA SER A 535 4.28 9.27 -15.18
C SER A 535 2.87 9.78 -15.50
N ASN A 536 2.43 9.75 -16.77
CA ASN A 536 1.06 10.07 -17.13
C ASN A 536 0.06 9.03 -16.57
N LEU A 537 0.47 7.78 -16.29
CA LEU A 537 -0.40 6.80 -15.62
C LEU A 537 -0.85 7.28 -14.24
N ALA A 538 -0.01 8.07 -13.56
CA ALA A 538 -0.33 8.67 -12.28
C ALA A 538 -1.37 9.81 -12.39
N GLU A 539 -1.93 10.07 -13.57
CA GLU A 539 -2.97 11.09 -13.77
C GLU A 539 -4.32 10.53 -14.18
N ILE A 540 -4.36 9.35 -14.81
CA ILE A 540 -5.57 8.83 -15.48
C ILE A 540 -6.64 8.38 -14.49
N ASP A 541 -6.24 7.72 -13.39
CA ASP A 541 -7.15 7.32 -12.31
C ASP A 541 -6.35 6.90 -11.05
N LEU A 542 -6.07 7.88 -10.19
CA LEU A 542 -5.19 7.72 -9.02
C LEU A 542 -5.75 6.84 -7.89
N GLU A 543 -7.01 6.44 -7.98
CA GLU A 543 -7.69 5.56 -7.03
C GLU A 543 -7.95 4.18 -7.64
N ASN A 544 -7.48 3.93 -8.87
CA ASN A 544 -7.56 2.62 -9.47
C ASN A 544 -6.39 1.74 -9.02
N HIS A 545 -6.70 0.70 -8.25
CA HIS A 545 -5.71 -0.21 -7.70
C HIS A 545 -4.89 -0.97 -8.76
N GLU A 546 -5.49 -1.32 -9.91
CA GLU A 546 -4.77 -1.99 -10.99
C GLU A 546 -3.75 -1.04 -11.64
N VAL A 547 -4.13 0.23 -11.81
CA VAL A 547 -3.22 1.26 -12.34
C VAL A 547 -2.06 1.53 -11.40
N LEU A 548 -2.34 1.71 -10.10
CA LEU A 548 -1.31 1.94 -9.10
C LEU A 548 -0.34 0.77 -9.01
N ARG A 549 -0.83 -0.48 -9.00
CA ARG A 549 0.06 -1.65 -8.93
C ARG A 549 0.97 -1.76 -10.15
N ASN A 550 0.42 -1.62 -11.35
CA ASN A 550 1.20 -1.70 -12.58
C ASN A 550 2.19 -0.54 -12.71
N LEU A 551 1.81 0.66 -12.28
CA LEU A 551 2.70 1.80 -12.18
C LEU A 551 3.86 1.50 -11.21
N GLY A 552 3.56 1.08 -9.98
CA GLY A 552 4.58 0.75 -8.97
C GLY A 552 5.57 -0.31 -9.44
N ARG A 553 5.07 -1.40 -10.05
CA ARG A 553 5.90 -2.47 -10.60
C ARG A 553 6.77 -2.00 -11.77
N LYS A 554 6.21 -1.19 -12.68
CA LYS A 554 7.00 -0.63 -13.80
C LYS A 554 8.05 0.37 -13.32
N LEU A 555 7.74 1.15 -12.28
CA LEU A 555 8.71 2.03 -11.63
C LEU A 555 9.86 1.23 -10.99
N GLN A 556 9.54 0.14 -10.29
CA GLN A 556 10.53 -0.78 -9.75
C GLN A 556 11.42 -1.38 -10.85
N GLU A 557 10.83 -1.84 -11.97
CA GLU A 557 11.56 -2.33 -13.15
C GLU A 557 12.48 -1.26 -13.77
N PHE A 558 12.04 0.00 -13.75
CA PHE A 558 12.83 1.15 -14.22
C PHE A 558 13.83 1.67 -13.17
N GLU A 559 14.00 0.96 -12.04
CA GLU A 559 14.89 1.32 -10.93
C GLU A 559 14.55 2.70 -10.30
N ARG A 560 13.27 3.09 -10.36
CA ARG A 560 12.69 4.29 -9.76
C ARG A 560 12.06 3.96 -8.43
N TYR A 561 12.91 3.57 -7.49
CA TYR A 561 12.49 2.92 -6.26
C TYR A 561 11.70 3.83 -5.31
N GLU A 562 12.05 5.11 -5.25
CA GLU A 562 11.43 6.10 -4.36
C GLU A 562 9.99 6.39 -4.80
N GLU A 563 9.76 6.49 -6.11
CA GLU A 563 8.43 6.61 -6.68
C GLU A 563 7.64 5.31 -6.55
N ALA A 564 8.27 4.16 -6.78
CA ALA A 564 7.65 2.86 -6.59
C ALA A 564 7.18 2.69 -5.14
N GLU A 565 8.01 3.08 -4.16
CA GLU A 565 7.71 3.01 -2.73
C GLU A 565 6.50 3.87 -2.38
N TYR A 566 6.45 5.10 -2.88
CA TYR A 566 5.31 5.99 -2.72
C TYR A 566 4.02 5.38 -3.30
N ILE A 567 4.09 4.82 -4.50
CA ILE A 567 2.93 4.21 -5.17
C ILE A 567 2.46 2.95 -4.45
N PHE A 568 3.36 2.08 -3.99
CA PHE A 568 2.98 0.88 -3.23
C PHE A 568 2.40 1.22 -1.86
N LYS A 569 2.96 2.21 -1.15
CA LYS A 569 2.37 2.72 0.11
C LYS A 569 0.97 3.25 -0.13
N LYS A 570 0.77 4.03 -1.21
CA LYS A 570 -0.55 4.52 -1.61
C LYS A 570 -1.53 3.38 -1.96
N LEU A 571 -1.04 2.29 -2.53
CA LEU A 571 -1.86 1.12 -2.85
C LEU A 571 -2.26 0.35 -1.59
N ILE A 572 -1.35 0.16 -0.63
CA ILE A 572 -1.64 -0.41 0.70
C ILE A 572 -2.68 0.44 1.42
N ASP A 573 -2.52 1.74 1.39
CA ASP A 573 -3.44 2.74 1.93
C ASP A 573 -4.87 2.61 1.40
N LEU A 574 -5.01 2.33 0.10
CA LEU A 574 -6.29 2.14 -0.55
C LEU A 574 -6.89 0.75 -0.29
N ARG A 575 -6.04 -0.27 -0.18
CA ARG A 575 -6.44 -1.68 -0.05
C ARG A 575 -5.57 -2.38 1.01
N PRO A 576 -5.74 -2.03 2.30
CA PRO A 576 -4.89 -2.53 3.38
C PRO A 576 -5.16 -4.01 3.70
N PHE A 577 -6.25 -4.57 3.18
CA PHE A 577 -6.68 -5.94 3.36
C PHE A 577 -6.08 -6.93 2.33
N GLU A 578 -5.23 -6.49 1.39
CA GLU A 578 -4.59 -7.38 0.41
C GLU A 578 -3.12 -7.66 0.76
N PRO A 579 -2.75 -8.88 1.19
CA PRO A 579 -1.38 -9.22 1.57
C PRO A 579 -0.38 -9.06 0.41
N GLN A 580 -0.83 -9.18 -0.84
CA GLN A 580 0.00 -8.97 -2.03
C GLN A 580 0.58 -7.55 -2.11
N ASN A 581 -0.14 -6.53 -1.64
CA ASN A 581 0.35 -5.14 -1.68
C ASN A 581 1.59 -4.97 -0.80
N TYR A 582 1.59 -5.62 0.36
CA TYR A 582 2.72 -5.64 1.28
C TYR A 582 3.88 -6.47 0.74
N ARG A 583 3.60 -7.60 0.08
CA ARG A 583 4.65 -8.39 -0.62
C ARG A 583 5.30 -7.58 -1.74
N ASP A 584 4.53 -6.86 -2.56
CA ASP A 584 5.07 -6.02 -3.64
C ASP A 584 6.01 -4.93 -3.06
N LEU A 585 5.66 -4.32 -1.92
CA LEU A 585 6.52 -3.39 -1.18
C LEU A 585 7.78 -4.07 -0.60
N ALA A 586 7.65 -5.29 -0.06
CA ALA A 586 8.79 -6.04 0.45
C ALA A 586 9.80 -6.38 -0.68
N LEU A 587 9.31 -6.82 -1.84
CA LEU A 587 10.14 -7.08 -3.02
C LEU A 587 10.86 -5.80 -3.50
N LEU A 588 10.18 -4.65 -3.45
CA LEU A 588 10.82 -3.37 -3.72
C LEU A 588 11.98 -3.10 -2.73
N TYR A 589 11.77 -3.30 -1.43
CA TYR A 589 12.84 -3.12 -0.44
C TYR A 589 14.01 -4.09 -0.68
N VAL A 590 13.74 -5.31 -1.14
CA VAL A 590 14.81 -6.24 -1.57
C VAL A 590 15.63 -5.66 -2.72
N ASP A 591 14.98 -5.11 -3.75
CA ASP A 591 15.67 -4.51 -4.89
C ASP A 591 16.45 -3.23 -4.52
N LYS A 592 15.96 -2.46 -3.53
CA LYS A 592 16.67 -1.32 -2.92
C LYS A 592 17.87 -1.73 -2.06
N GLY A 593 17.97 -3.00 -1.65
CA GLY A 593 18.95 -3.47 -0.67
C GLY A 593 18.59 -3.16 0.79
N GLU A 594 17.35 -2.74 1.07
CA GLU A 594 16.85 -2.41 2.41
C GLU A 594 16.28 -3.68 3.10
N TYR A 595 17.14 -4.67 3.34
CA TYR A 595 16.71 -6.03 3.72
C TYR A 595 15.96 -6.12 5.05
N GLN A 596 16.31 -5.31 6.06
CA GLN A 596 15.55 -5.27 7.31
C GLN A 596 14.09 -4.88 7.05
N LYS A 597 13.86 -3.81 6.27
CA LYS A 597 12.50 -3.36 5.96
C LYS A 597 11.73 -4.41 5.17
N ALA A 598 12.39 -5.13 4.24
CA ALA A 598 11.77 -6.24 3.55
C ALA A 598 11.32 -7.35 4.51
N VAL A 599 12.18 -7.75 5.46
CA VAL A 599 11.87 -8.78 6.47
C VAL A 599 10.75 -8.32 7.40
N ASP A 600 10.80 -7.08 7.90
CA ASP A 600 9.73 -6.51 8.72
C ASP A 600 8.40 -6.50 7.97
N GLN A 601 8.44 -6.13 6.68
CA GLN A 601 7.25 -6.07 5.83
C GLN A 601 6.68 -7.46 5.53
N TYR A 602 7.53 -8.47 5.36
CA TYR A 602 7.11 -9.86 5.23
C TYR A 602 6.49 -10.39 6.52
N TYR A 603 7.14 -10.13 7.66
CA TYR A 603 6.66 -10.60 8.95
C TYR A 603 5.34 -9.93 9.34
N SER A 604 5.15 -8.64 8.99
CA SER A 604 3.89 -7.94 9.26
C SER A 604 2.69 -8.68 8.64
N ILE A 605 2.83 -9.34 7.50
CA ILE A 605 1.74 -10.12 6.86
C ILE A 605 1.33 -11.34 7.71
N ILE A 606 2.30 -11.94 8.42
CA ILE A 606 2.08 -13.04 9.36
C ILE A 606 1.40 -12.53 10.65
N GLU A 607 1.68 -11.29 11.04
CA GLU A 607 1.11 -10.67 12.25
C GLU A 607 -0.25 -10.00 12.03
N SER A 608 -0.56 -9.59 10.80
CA SER A 608 -1.81 -8.92 10.45
C SER A 608 -3.05 -9.79 10.66
N GLU A 609 -4.13 -9.12 11.08
CA GLU A 609 -5.50 -9.62 11.00
C GLU A 609 -5.95 -9.64 9.53
N TRP A 610 -6.49 -10.76 9.07
CA TRP A 610 -7.10 -10.87 7.74
C TRP A 610 -8.48 -11.49 7.87
N ASP A 611 -9.46 -10.89 7.20
CA ASP A 611 -10.79 -11.46 7.12
C ASP A 611 -10.78 -12.84 6.46
N ALA A 612 -11.72 -13.71 6.85
CA ALA A 612 -11.82 -15.07 6.31
C ALA A 612 -11.94 -15.11 4.78
N ASP A 613 -12.61 -14.14 4.15
CA ASP A 613 -12.69 -14.02 2.69
C ASP A 613 -11.33 -13.68 2.06
N ILE A 614 -10.54 -12.81 2.71
CA ILE A 614 -9.17 -12.49 2.28
C ILE A 614 -8.29 -13.73 2.38
N ILE A 615 -8.36 -14.45 3.50
CA ILE A 615 -7.63 -15.72 3.68
C ILE A 615 -8.06 -16.74 2.62
N SER A 616 -9.34 -16.81 2.25
CA SER A 616 -9.80 -17.72 1.20
C SER A 616 -9.27 -17.34 -0.19
N ARG A 617 -9.00 -16.06 -0.46
CA ARG A 617 -8.55 -15.56 -1.77
C ARG A 617 -7.03 -15.58 -1.91
N PHE A 618 -6.32 -15.25 -0.84
CA PHE A 618 -4.86 -15.10 -0.84
C PHE A 618 -4.15 -16.13 0.03
N GLY A 619 -4.89 -17.08 0.60
CA GLY A 619 -4.34 -18.11 1.47
C GLY A 619 -3.22 -18.87 0.78
N ASN A 620 -2.17 -19.16 1.55
CA ASN A 620 -0.90 -19.78 1.16
C ASN A 620 0.20 -18.80 0.73
N ILE A 621 -0.11 -17.50 0.55
CA ILE A 621 0.94 -16.51 0.27
C ILE A 621 1.95 -16.45 1.43
N GLU A 622 1.51 -16.79 2.64
CA GLU A 622 2.33 -16.82 3.85
C GLU A 622 3.53 -17.76 3.73
N LEU A 623 3.38 -18.94 3.12
CA LEU A 623 4.50 -19.87 2.94
C LEU A 623 5.55 -19.29 1.99
N ILE A 624 5.10 -18.70 0.88
CA ILE A 624 5.99 -18.07 -0.11
C ILE A 624 6.76 -16.91 0.53
N ILE A 625 6.06 -16.10 1.33
CA ILE A 625 6.64 -15.01 2.12
C ILE A 625 7.65 -15.54 3.13
N LEU A 626 7.35 -16.63 3.83
CA LEU A 626 8.32 -17.25 4.76
C LEU A 626 9.57 -17.74 4.03
N HIS A 627 9.47 -18.30 2.82
CA HIS A 627 10.64 -18.66 2.01
C HIS A 627 11.44 -17.44 1.56
N GLU A 628 10.77 -16.34 1.21
CA GLU A 628 11.42 -15.08 0.81
C GLU A 628 12.11 -14.42 2.02
N MET A 629 11.44 -14.33 3.16
CA MET A 629 11.96 -13.80 4.41
C MET A 629 13.19 -14.60 4.89
N ASN A 630 13.09 -15.93 4.95
CA ASN A 630 14.19 -16.78 5.39
C ASN A 630 15.38 -16.75 4.42
N ASN A 631 15.14 -16.53 3.13
CA ASN A 631 16.23 -16.32 2.18
C ASN A 631 17.05 -15.08 2.52
N LEU A 632 16.38 -13.96 2.84
CA LEU A 632 17.05 -12.74 3.25
C LEU A 632 17.81 -12.92 4.56
N ILE A 633 17.17 -13.50 5.58
CA ILE A 633 17.79 -13.79 6.89
C ILE A 633 19.06 -14.64 6.70
N THR A 634 19.00 -15.65 5.83
CA THR A 634 20.12 -16.55 5.56
C THR A 634 21.26 -15.85 4.81
N LYS A 635 20.94 -15.00 3.83
CA LYS A 635 21.94 -14.33 2.99
C LYS A 635 22.58 -13.12 3.67
N TYR A 636 21.83 -12.42 4.53
CA TYR A 636 22.24 -11.16 5.14
C TYR A 636 22.08 -11.15 6.68
N PRO A 637 22.59 -12.16 7.41
CA PRO A 637 22.34 -12.31 8.84
C PRO A 637 22.92 -11.18 9.70
N LYS A 638 23.88 -10.41 9.17
CA LYS A 638 24.46 -9.24 9.87
C LYS A 638 23.66 -7.95 9.68
N GLN A 639 22.74 -7.92 8.71
CA GLN A 639 21.94 -6.74 8.38
C GLN A 639 20.49 -6.87 8.87
N ILE A 640 20.12 -8.03 9.43
CA ILE A 640 18.76 -8.36 9.80
C ILE A 640 18.71 -8.72 11.30
N ASP A 641 18.00 -7.91 12.07
CA ASP A 641 17.55 -8.20 13.42
C ASP A 641 16.28 -9.06 13.35
N THR A 642 16.37 -10.25 13.96
CA THR A 642 15.27 -11.21 14.04
C THR A 642 14.62 -11.26 15.42
N SER A 643 15.00 -10.38 16.36
CA SER A 643 14.51 -10.38 17.74
C SER A 643 12.99 -10.27 17.90
N LYS A 644 12.33 -9.58 16.95
CA LYS A 644 10.87 -9.40 16.90
C LYS A 644 10.13 -10.53 16.18
N ILE A 645 10.86 -11.45 15.54
CA ILE A 645 10.29 -12.53 14.75
C ILE A 645 10.15 -13.77 15.63
N ASP A 646 8.97 -14.38 15.65
CA ASP A 646 8.78 -15.69 16.26
C ASP A 646 9.76 -16.70 15.65
N ALA A 647 10.72 -17.14 16.46
CA ALA A 647 11.85 -17.98 16.06
C ALA A 647 11.42 -19.29 15.38
N ARG A 648 10.18 -19.75 15.60
CA ARG A 648 9.59 -20.92 14.93
C ARG A 648 9.47 -20.75 13.42
N PHE A 649 9.38 -19.51 12.93
CA PHE A 649 9.32 -19.19 11.51
C PHE A 649 10.69 -18.97 10.86
N ILE A 650 11.79 -19.12 11.61
CA ILE A 650 13.15 -18.93 11.10
C ILE A 650 13.77 -20.29 10.81
N HIS A 651 13.90 -20.62 9.53
CA HIS A 651 14.53 -21.86 9.07
C HIS A 651 15.14 -21.68 7.66
N ALA A 652 16.44 -21.94 7.52
CA ALA A 652 17.13 -21.86 6.24
C ALA A 652 16.78 -23.07 5.36
N MET A 653 16.26 -22.80 4.16
CA MET A 653 15.84 -23.84 3.20
C MET A 653 16.51 -23.60 1.83
N PRO A 654 17.82 -23.86 1.68
CA PRO A 654 18.49 -23.72 0.40
C PRO A 654 17.91 -24.70 -0.64
N LEU A 655 17.77 -24.22 -1.88
CA LEU A 655 17.20 -24.98 -2.99
C LEU A 655 18.10 -24.82 -4.23
N ASP A 656 18.29 -25.89 -4.99
CA ASP A 656 18.98 -25.81 -6.27
C ASP A 656 18.17 -25.05 -7.32
N VAL A 657 16.85 -25.25 -7.35
CA VAL A 657 15.91 -24.58 -8.27
C VAL A 657 14.67 -24.12 -7.51
N ARG A 658 14.28 -22.85 -7.70
CA ARG A 658 12.98 -22.31 -7.30
C ARG A 658 12.40 -21.48 -8.43
N ILE A 659 11.10 -21.65 -8.70
CA ILE A 659 10.37 -20.91 -9.72
C ILE A 659 9.17 -20.28 -9.04
N VAL A 660 8.96 -18.98 -9.19
CA VAL A 660 7.81 -18.26 -8.64
C VAL A 660 7.13 -17.50 -9.77
N ILE A 661 5.81 -17.59 -9.88
CA ILE A 661 5.04 -16.77 -10.80
C ILE A 661 4.07 -15.87 -10.06
N ASP A 662 3.84 -14.66 -10.59
CA ASP A 662 2.72 -13.80 -10.21
C ASP A 662 2.22 -13.03 -11.43
N TRP A 663 1.06 -12.38 -11.33
CA TRP A 663 0.45 -11.68 -12.45
C TRP A 663 -0.15 -10.32 -12.05
N ASP A 664 -0.54 -9.54 -13.05
CA ASP A 664 -0.98 -8.14 -12.92
C ASP A 664 -2.50 -7.95 -12.79
N MET A 665 -3.28 -9.03 -12.83
CA MET A 665 -4.75 -8.98 -12.88
C MET A 665 -5.45 -9.77 -11.77
N LEU A 666 -6.38 -9.14 -11.06
CA LEU A 666 -7.16 -9.77 -9.99
C LEU A 666 -8.15 -10.81 -10.55
N ASP A 667 -8.48 -11.81 -9.76
CA ASP A 667 -9.51 -12.82 -10.07
C ASP A 667 -9.21 -13.55 -11.39
N THR A 668 -7.94 -13.88 -11.57
CA THR A 668 -7.39 -14.61 -12.70
C THR A 668 -6.91 -15.98 -12.24
N ASP A 669 -7.21 -17.01 -13.01
CA ASP A 669 -6.85 -18.40 -12.74
C ASP A 669 -5.72 -18.84 -13.69
N ILE A 670 -4.51 -18.95 -13.13
CA ILE A 670 -3.26 -19.29 -13.82
C ILE A 670 -2.51 -20.36 -13.00
N ASP A 671 -2.38 -21.55 -13.57
CA ASP A 671 -1.58 -22.62 -12.98
C ASP A 671 -0.13 -22.57 -13.49
N LEU A 672 0.84 -22.67 -12.58
CA LEU A 672 2.23 -22.99 -12.87
C LEU A 672 2.40 -24.48 -13.20
N TRP A 673 2.95 -24.76 -14.38
CA TRP A 673 3.35 -26.09 -14.80
C TRP A 673 4.85 -26.14 -15.01
N VAL A 674 5.51 -27.10 -14.36
CA VAL A 674 6.95 -27.34 -14.55
C VAL A 674 7.14 -28.75 -15.07
N ILE A 675 7.76 -28.88 -16.24
CA ILE A 675 8.16 -30.19 -16.79
C ILE A 675 9.64 -30.38 -16.47
N ASP A 676 9.96 -31.42 -15.71
CA ASP A 676 11.32 -31.71 -15.27
C ASP A 676 12.16 -32.44 -16.36
N PRO A 677 13.48 -32.63 -16.14
CA PRO A 677 14.35 -33.28 -17.12
C PRO A 677 14.03 -34.75 -17.42
N ILE A 678 13.25 -35.42 -16.59
CA ILE A 678 12.76 -36.80 -16.85
C ILE A 678 11.35 -36.79 -17.45
N ASN A 679 10.91 -35.64 -17.95
CA ASN A 679 9.64 -35.39 -18.63
C ASN A 679 8.41 -35.63 -17.73
N GLU A 680 8.56 -35.46 -16.42
CA GLU A 680 7.45 -35.44 -15.47
C GLU A 680 6.88 -34.03 -15.34
N LYS A 681 5.55 -33.90 -15.40
CA LYS A 681 4.86 -32.61 -15.27
C LYS A 681 4.39 -32.42 -13.82
N CYS A 682 4.93 -31.41 -13.15
CA CYS A 682 4.50 -30.92 -11.85
C CYS A 682 3.49 -29.78 -12.00
N PHE A 683 2.36 -29.85 -11.29
CA PHE A 683 1.27 -28.86 -11.30
C PHE A 683 0.33 -29.11 -10.10
N TYR A 684 -0.71 -28.30 -9.89
CA TYR A 684 -1.55 -28.36 -8.69
C TYR A 684 -2.15 -29.74 -8.34
N SER A 685 -2.47 -30.60 -9.33
CA SER A 685 -2.98 -31.96 -9.07
C SER A 685 -1.88 -33.01 -8.94
N HIS A 686 -0.65 -32.68 -9.33
CA HIS A 686 0.54 -33.54 -9.21
C HIS A 686 1.68 -32.71 -8.61
N LYS A 687 1.55 -32.44 -7.31
CA LYS A 687 2.40 -31.47 -6.60
C LYS A 687 3.80 -31.96 -6.31
N ASP A 688 4.02 -33.27 -6.27
CA ASP A 688 5.31 -33.87 -5.94
C ASP A 688 5.85 -34.68 -7.13
N THR A 689 7.10 -34.43 -7.54
CA THR A 689 7.74 -35.19 -8.63
C THR A 689 8.65 -36.30 -8.11
N ARG A 690 8.98 -37.29 -8.97
CA ARG A 690 9.93 -38.36 -8.62
C ARG A 690 11.31 -37.85 -8.23
N ILE A 691 11.75 -36.71 -8.78
CA ILE A 691 13.04 -36.09 -8.45
C ILE A 691 12.97 -35.21 -7.19
N GLY A 692 11.81 -35.17 -6.51
CA GLY A 692 11.63 -34.40 -5.28
C GLY A 692 11.24 -32.95 -5.51
N GLY A 693 10.71 -32.59 -6.69
CA GLY A 693 10.14 -31.27 -6.93
C GLY A 693 8.81 -31.12 -6.22
N LYS A 694 8.51 -29.92 -5.72
CA LYS A 694 7.29 -29.61 -4.96
C LYS A 694 6.62 -28.34 -5.48
N MET A 695 5.32 -28.43 -5.75
CA MET A 695 4.45 -27.31 -6.13
C MET A 695 3.74 -26.73 -4.91
N SER A 696 3.49 -25.41 -4.91
CA SER A 696 2.58 -24.76 -3.97
C SER A 696 1.15 -25.28 -4.10
N ASN A 697 0.32 -24.81 -3.18
CA ASN A 697 -1.12 -24.82 -3.40
C ASN A 697 -1.48 -23.89 -4.56
N ASP A 698 -2.64 -24.19 -5.15
CA ASP A 698 -3.23 -23.50 -6.29
C ASP A 698 -3.87 -22.18 -5.86
N PHE A 699 -3.59 -21.11 -6.61
CA PHE A 699 -4.23 -19.82 -6.44
C PHE A 699 -5.29 -19.59 -7.52
N THR A 700 -6.51 -20.03 -7.22
CA THR A 700 -7.67 -19.89 -8.12
C THR A 700 -8.29 -18.48 -8.13
N ARG A 701 -7.87 -17.61 -7.21
CA ARG A 701 -8.34 -16.22 -7.05
C ARG A 701 -7.14 -15.34 -6.66
N GLY A 702 -7.17 -14.06 -7.02
CA GLY A 702 -6.09 -13.13 -6.68
C GLY A 702 -5.06 -12.91 -7.80
N TYR A 703 -3.81 -12.68 -7.39
CA TYR A 703 -2.68 -12.28 -8.25
C TYR A 703 -1.54 -13.31 -8.26
N GLY A 704 -1.82 -14.53 -7.78
CA GLY A 704 -0.81 -15.50 -7.35
C GLY A 704 -0.30 -15.15 -5.94
N PRO A 705 0.95 -15.52 -5.57
CA PRO A 705 1.94 -16.22 -6.38
C PRO A 705 1.83 -17.75 -6.33
N GLU A 706 2.27 -18.44 -7.37
CA GLU A 706 2.52 -19.89 -7.32
C GLU A 706 4.01 -20.19 -7.32
N GLU A 707 4.44 -21.24 -6.62
CA GLU A 707 5.85 -21.61 -6.54
C GLU A 707 6.11 -23.09 -6.80
N PHE A 708 7.19 -23.37 -7.54
CA PHE A 708 7.83 -24.68 -7.61
C PHE A 708 9.19 -24.64 -6.92
N ARG A 709 9.49 -25.65 -6.12
CA ARG A 709 10.74 -25.77 -5.35
C ARG A 709 11.37 -27.13 -5.55
N LEU A 710 12.70 -27.16 -5.65
CA LEU A 710 13.46 -28.39 -5.79
C LEU A 710 14.79 -28.25 -5.06
N LYS A 711 14.98 -29.05 -3.99
CA LYS A 711 16.21 -29.00 -3.18
C LYS A 711 17.42 -29.50 -3.96
N HIS A 712 17.30 -30.65 -4.60
CA HIS A 712 18.36 -31.32 -5.33
C HIS A 712 17.97 -31.46 -6.80
N ALA A 713 18.45 -30.54 -7.63
CA ALA A 713 18.12 -30.54 -9.05
C ALA A 713 19.02 -31.51 -9.81
N ILE A 714 18.43 -32.25 -10.76
CA ILE A 714 19.19 -33.06 -11.71
C ILE A 714 19.55 -32.21 -12.93
N GLU A 715 20.63 -32.57 -13.61
CA GLU A 715 21.04 -31.90 -14.85
C GLU A 715 19.98 -32.06 -15.94
N GLY A 716 19.72 -30.97 -16.65
CA GLY A 716 18.84 -30.95 -17.80
C GLY A 716 17.94 -29.73 -17.84
N GLN A 717 16.98 -29.78 -18.76
CA GLN A 717 16.08 -28.67 -19.03
C GLN A 717 14.80 -28.81 -18.21
N TYR A 718 14.45 -27.75 -17.49
CA TYR A 718 13.16 -27.57 -16.83
C TYR A 718 12.32 -26.64 -17.69
N ILE A 719 11.19 -27.11 -18.21
CA ILE A 719 10.32 -26.31 -19.07
C ILE A 719 9.22 -25.69 -18.21
N ILE A 720 9.13 -24.36 -18.22
CA ILE A 720 8.10 -23.60 -17.51
C ILE A 720 6.95 -23.32 -18.48
N LYS A 721 5.75 -23.74 -18.08
CA LYS A 721 4.51 -23.45 -18.76
C LYS A 721 3.51 -22.86 -17.77
N VAL A 722 2.52 -22.15 -18.29
CA VAL A 722 1.35 -21.79 -17.51
C VAL A 722 0.09 -22.22 -18.24
N ASN A 723 -0.90 -22.65 -17.48
CA ASN A 723 -2.23 -22.91 -18.01
C ASN A 723 -3.17 -21.80 -17.59
N TYR A 724 -3.64 -21.02 -18.57
CA TYR A 724 -4.49 -19.87 -18.34
C TYR A 724 -5.96 -20.25 -18.59
N TYR A 725 -6.77 -20.28 -17.53
CA TYR A 725 -8.20 -20.60 -17.65
C TYR A 725 -9.02 -19.39 -18.07
N GLY A 726 -8.59 -18.19 -17.68
CA GLY A 726 -9.21 -16.92 -18.03
C GLY A 726 -9.23 -15.95 -16.86
N SER A 727 -9.64 -14.72 -17.14
CA SER A 727 -9.97 -13.71 -16.14
C SER A 727 -11.48 -13.48 -16.15
N SER A 728 -12.08 -13.30 -14.98
CA SER A 728 -13.51 -12.95 -14.85
C SER A 728 -13.79 -11.46 -15.14
N LYS A 729 -12.73 -10.65 -15.25
CA LYS A 729 -12.76 -9.20 -15.49
C LYS A 729 -12.00 -8.84 -16.77
N GLN A 730 -12.23 -7.64 -17.30
CA GLN A 730 -11.46 -7.05 -18.39
C GLN A 730 -10.48 -6.03 -17.81
N SER A 731 -9.18 -6.17 -18.10
CA SER A 731 -8.13 -5.30 -17.55
C SER A 731 -7.98 -4.02 -18.37
N LEU A 732 -7.66 -2.92 -17.68
CA LEU A 732 -7.36 -1.62 -18.29
C LEU A 732 -6.04 -1.62 -19.10
N PHE A 733 -5.17 -2.59 -18.85
CA PHE A 733 -3.87 -2.75 -19.51
C PHE A 733 -3.92 -3.77 -20.68
N GLY A 734 -5.07 -4.39 -20.92
CA GLY A 734 -5.24 -5.40 -21.97
C GLY A 734 -5.12 -6.82 -21.43
N PRO A 735 -4.51 -7.77 -22.17
CA PRO A 735 -4.35 -9.14 -21.69
C PRO A 735 -3.42 -9.23 -20.47
N VAL A 736 -3.64 -10.23 -19.62
CA VAL A 736 -2.88 -10.47 -18.38
C VAL A 736 -1.38 -10.58 -18.66
N THR A 737 -0.58 -9.90 -17.85
CA THR A 737 0.88 -10.03 -17.83
C THR A 737 1.30 -10.94 -16.68
N LEU A 738 1.96 -12.04 -17.03
CA LEU A 738 2.63 -12.96 -16.12
C LEU A 738 4.07 -12.50 -15.89
N ARG A 739 4.52 -12.50 -14.64
CA ARG A 739 5.93 -12.44 -14.27
C ARG A 739 6.37 -13.79 -13.74
N THR A 740 7.62 -14.17 -14.02
CA THR A 740 8.21 -15.43 -13.60
C THR A 740 9.62 -15.18 -13.10
N PHE A 741 9.87 -15.53 -11.85
CA PHE A 741 11.16 -15.47 -11.19
C PHE A 741 11.76 -16.87 -11.15
N LEU A 742 12.90 -17.04 -11.80
CA LEU A 742 13.69 -18.26 -11.81
C LEU A 742 14.90 -18.06 -10.91
N TYR A 743 15.03 -18.91 -9.90
CA TYR A 743 16.15 -18.92 -8.98
C TYR A 743 16.94 -20.20 -9.14
N THR A 744 18.28 -20.07 -9.19
CA THR A 744 19.20 -21.20 -9.00
C THR A 744 20.05 -20.96 -7.76
N SER A 745 20.44 -22.03 -7.07
CA SER A 745 21.20 -21.94 -5.80
C SER A 745 20.55 -20.99 -4.78
N TYR A 746 19.24 -21.06 -4.63
CA TYR A 746 18.44 -20.24 -3.73
C TYR A 746 18.91 -20.35 -2.27
N SER A 747 18.98 -19.23 -1.56
CA SER A 747 19.57 -19.12 -0.21
C SER A 747 21.04 -19.52 -0.11
N ASN A 748 21.76 -19.52 -1.23
CA ASN A 748 23.21 -19.63 -1.27
C ASN A 748 23.86 -18.29 -1.66
N SER A 749 25.13 -18.10 -1.28
CA SER A 749 26.00 -17.02 -1.78
C SER A 749 26.09 -16.94 -3.32
N LYS A 750 25.81 -18.05 -4.02
CA LYS A 750 25.81 -18.16 -5.49
C LYS A 750 24.41 -18.08 -6.11
N GLU A 751 23.41 -17.61 -5.36
CA GLU A 751 22.05 -17.47 -5.87
C GLU A 751 22.02 -16.60 -7.14
N GLU A 752 21.44 -17.11 -8.21
CA GLU A 752 21.14 -16.34 -9.41
C GLU A 752 19.62 -16.20 -9.54
N ARG A 753 19.14 -14.98 -9.82
CA ARG A 753 17.73 -14.67 -10.10
C ARG A 753 17.60 -14.19 -11.54
N GLN A 754 16.69 -14.80 -12.29
CA GLN A 754 16.26 -14.33 -13.60
C GLN A 754 14.77 -14.01 -13.56
N GLU A 755 14.35 -12.91 -14.19
CA GLU A 755 12.95 -12.53 -14.35
C GLU A 755 12.54 -12.63 -15.82
N LEU A 756 11.33 -13.15 -16.05
CA LEU A 756 10.68 -13.26 -17.35
C LEU A 756 9.28 -12.64 -17.27
N SER A 757 8.85 -11.98 -18.34
CA SER A 757 7.51 -11.38 -18.44
C SER A 757 6.82 -11.84 -19.72
N LEU A 758 5.56 -12.30 -19.62
CA LEU A 758 4.78 -12.83 -20.74
C LEU A 758 3.34 -12.31 -20.72
N GLN A 759 2.85 -11.84 -21.87
CA GLN A 759 1.44 -11.44 -22.02
C GLN A 759 0.57 -12.60 -22.54
N LEU A 760 -0.52 -12.90 -21.85
CA LEU A 760 -1.43 -14.02 -22.12
C LEU A 760 -2.59 -13.60 -23.04
N LYS A 761 -2.36 -13.66 -24.36
CA LYS A 761 -3.24 -13.03 -25.37
C LYS A 761 -4.60 -13.73 -25.66
N LYS A 762 -4.78 -14.99 -25.31
CA LYS A 762 -6.01 -15.78 -25.59
C LYS A 762 -6.65 -16.20 -24.28
N VAL A 763 -7.89 -15.79 -24.08
CA VAL A 763 -8.71 -16.23 -22.96
C VAL A 763 -9.29 -17.62 -23.26
N GLY A 764 -9.25 -18.51 -22.28
CA GLY A 764 -9.80 -19.87 -22.34
C GLY A 764 -8.70 -20.94 -22.41
N LYS A 765 -8.71 -21.87 -21.44
CA LYS A 765 -7.83 -23.05 -21.25
C LYS A 765 -6.69 -23.17 -22.28
N SER A 766 -5.73 -22.25 -22.21
CA SER A 766 -4.61 -22.18 -23.13
C SER A 766 -3.32 -22.37 -22.36
N VAL A 767 -2.51 -23.30 -22.84
CA VAL A 767 -1.18 -23.56 -22.27
C VAL A 767 -0.18 -22.68 -22.99
N TYR A 768 0.52 -21.85 -22.24
CA TYR A 768 1.59 -20.98 -22.72
C TYR A 768 2.93 -21.53 -22.29
N GLU A 769 3.89 -21.54 -23.22
CA GLU A 769 5.29 -21.75 -22.87
C GLU A 769 5.89 -20.43 -22.41
N VAL A 770 6.35 -20.39 -21.17
CA VAL A 770 6.91 -19.19 -20.55
C VAL A 770 8.41 -19.11 -20.81
N GLY A 771 9.08 -20.25 -20.67
CA GLY A 771 10.52 -20.35 -20.87
C GLY A 771 11.06 -21.70 -20.43
N SER A 772 12.38 -21.80 -20.37
CA SER A 772 13.08 -22.98 -19.87
C SER A 772 14.30 -22.58 -19.04
N LEU A 773 14.65 -23.43 -18.08
CA LEU A 773 15.85 -23.32 -17.26
C LEU A 773 16.73 -24.55 -17.53
N ASP A 774 17.89 -24.34 -18.13
CA ASP A 774 18.90 -25.39 -18.32
C ASP A 774 19.81 -25.47 -17.09
N TYR A 775 19.51 -26.40 -16.17
CA TYR A 775 20.32 -26.60 -14.97
C TYR A 775 21.51 -27.52 -15.25
N LYS A 776 22.69 -27.14 -14.75
CA LYS A 776 23.92 -27.92 -14.83
C LYS A 776 24.59 -27.97 -13.47
N ILE A 777 25.07 -29.14 -13.08
CA ILE A 777 25.81 -29.27 -11.83
C ILE A 777 27.18 -28.62 -12.04
N ALA A 778 27.57 -27.73 -11.12
CA ALA A 778 28.90 -27.15 -11.15
C ALA A 778 29.93 -28.25 -10.84
N ASN A 779 30.75 -28.60 -11.85
CA ASN A 779 31.95 -29.42 -11.65
C ASN A 779 32.93 -28.79 -10.65
#